data_AF-A0A543C175-F1
#
_entry.id   AF-A0A543C175-F1
#
_cell.length_a   1.000
_cell.length_b   1.000
_cell.length_c   1.000
_cell.angle_alpha   90.00
_cell.angle_beta   90.00
_cell.angle_gamma   90.00
#
_symmetry.space_group_name_H-M   'P 1'
#
loop_
_entity.id
_entity.type
_entity.pdbx_description
1 polymer ?
#
loop_
_entity_poly.entity_id
_entity_poly.type
_entity_poly.pdbx_seq_one_letter_code
_entity_poly.pdbx_strand_id
1 'polypeptide(L)'
;MALPDPDRSRVVLIGTTVYRDKKLPDLPSVARSLNDLAEVLTDPVAGIVPERNCTVLLNEGDLRELGRELVRTVSEAEDLLVVYYAGHGLVGGKRHELYLALSDSEWEAPGFNSLEYEKLRGAVLDSPAANKVVILDCCFSGRALDGLMADPATAVLGQLDVQGTYVLTSAQRDQVALALPGEEHTAFSGRLIRLLREGVAGDPELLSVESLYLRLRSLMKAAGLPLPEKHATRTAEHIVLGRNRAFTVTPPDRPPDPEVTESREADADERASLAWDAFRPDRGNAEGACTTFAAYKRLYVLLACLVGALSFVAAAFTATSNGAVVLRVALGIVTIFLAVAAFGFVGRARSPVRLEIGAQGIQLFARSGTTWLPWNAVDSVAVRRVGGARHVVASLREAEMFPDLDTFGGGPRFMRGGDALDICSIDVLRASRHEVVRALLTYGGDRFKASAAGPPRPPIDMSADRWDDVLTVAARVENDRRQRPVDRRFTLHHQAAMARDTLARALHEAADGGPVAPHVTPWVWTTASGGRPLTRHGHETGVELRLSYYSRPPAAAGPLAGPTPPPALPVNPKRPGRLVWRVVLAVGCAFSGLMTIGAVGATVTRGFPSVWGAIVGNVLFESMLVGSVLLFGRELGLFKRK
;
A
#
# COMPACT_ATOMS: atom_id res chain seq x y z
N MET A 1 -4.32 -7.75 23.98
CA MET A 1 -3.40 -6.65 24.35
C MET A 1 -3.48 -6.51 25.86
N ALA A 2 -2.35 -6.29 26.52
CA ALA A 2 -2.27 -6.10 27.96
C ALA A 2 -1.45 -4.84 28.24
N LEU A 3 -1.68 -4.22 29.39
CA LEU A 3 -0.78 -3.17 29.87
C LEU A 3 0.59 -3.76 30.16
N PRO A 4 1.67 -2.99 29.92
CA PRO A 4 3.00 -3.37 30.36
C PRO A 4 3.05 -3.48 31.89
N ASP A 5 3.94 -4.33 32.40
CA ASP A 5 4.25 -4.43 33.81
C ASP A 5 4.91 -3.12 34.28
N PRO A 6 4.24 -2.33 35.15
CA PRO A 6 4.70 -1.00 35.50
C PRO A 6 6.02 -1.00 36.27
N ASP A 7 6.33 -2.06 37.03
CA ASP A 7 7.57 -2.16 37.81
C ASP A 7 8.77 -2.57 36.97
N ARG A 8 8.51 -3.31 35.89
CA ARG A 8 9.53 -3.83 34.96
C ARG A 8 9.69 -2.96 33.71
N SER A 9 8.91 -1.89 33.61
CA SER A 9 8.95 -0.94 32.50
C SER A 9 9.67 0.35 32.89
N ARG A 10 10.27 1.02 31.91
CA ARG A 10 10.97 2.29 32.09
C ARG A 10 10.62 3.26 30.96
N VAL A 11 10.56 4.53 31.33
CA VAL A 11 10.37 5.65 30.40
C VAL A 11 11.56 6.60 30.54
N VAL A 12 12.15 7.02 29.43
CA VAL A 12 13.17 8.06 29.37
C VAL A 12 12.65 9.17 28.47
N LEU A 13 12.48 10.37 29.01
CA LEU A 13 12.07 11.55 28.26
C LEU A 13 13.26 12.52 28.17
N ILE A 14 13.74 12.77 26.97
CA ILE A 14 14.88 13.63 26.68
C ILE A 14 14.36 14.88 25.97
N GLY A 15 14.78 16.06 26.41
CA GLY A 15 14.35 17.29 25.76
C GLY A 15 15.31 18.45 25.95
N THR A 16 15.43 19.27 24.93
CA THR A 16 16.27 20.48 24.96
C THR A 16 15.42 21.69 24.60
N THR A 17 15.35 22.66 25.51
CA THR A 17 14.62 23.92 25.32
C THR A 17 15.52 25.08 24.94
N VAL A 18 16.78 25.05 25.39
CA VAL A 18 17.74 26.15 25.18
C VAL A 18 19.00 25.65 24.50
N TYR A 19 19.50 26.40 23.53
CA TYR A 19 20.69 26.04 22.76
C TYR A 19 21.76 27.13 22.82
N ARG A 20 23.02 26.74 22.98
CA ARG A 20 24.13 27.71 22.98
C ARG A 20 24.42 28.28 21.59
N ASP A 21 24.27 27.46 20.55
CA ASP A 21 24.47 27.89 19.17
C ASP A 21 23.25 28.68 18.69
N LYS A 22 23.45 29.94 18.31
CA LYS A 22 22.39 30.84 17.81
C LYS A 22 21.71 30.35 16.53
N LYS A 23 22.31 29.41 15.80
CA LYS A 23 21.68 28.76 14.63
C LYS A 23 20.62 27.73 15.02
N LEU A 24 20.54 27.37 16.30
CA LEU A 24 19.52 26.52 16.89
C LEU A 24 18.61 27.39 17.75
N PRO A 25 17.40 27.76 17.29
CA PRO A 25 16.48 28.55 18.09
C PRO A 25 15.99 27.76 19.31
N ASP A 26 15.75 28.46 20.41
CA ASP A 26 15.18 27.89 21.62
C ASP A 26 13.75 27.37 21.39
N LEU A 27 13.42 26.26 22.05
CA LEU A 27 12.15 25.53 21.95
C LEU A 27 11.48 25.45 23.33
N PRO A 28 10.94 26.55 23.87
CA PRO A 28 10.41 26.59 25.24
C PRO A 28 9.22 25.63 25.47
N SER A 29 8.46 25.30 24.42
CA SER A 29 7.33 24.35 24.49
C SER A 29 7.76 22.92 24.85
N VAL A 30 9.03 22.56 24.62
CA VAL A 30 9.58 21.23 24.94
C VAL A 30 9.52 20.93 26.43
N ALA A 31 9.81 21.90 27.31
CA ALA A 31 9.75 21.67 28.77
C ALA A 31 8.34 21.25 29.21
N ARG A 32 7.32 21.95 28.70
CA ARG A 32 5.93 21.63 29.04
C ARG A 32 5.47 20.32 28.41
N SER A 33 5.86 20.05 27.17
CA SER A 33 5.67 18.75 26.53
C SER A 33 6.21 17.60 27.37
N LEU A 34 7.44 17.72 27.87
CA LEU A 34 8.06 16.67 28.69
C LEU A 34 7.33 16.47 30.02
N ASN A 35 7.02 17.56 30.73
CA ASN A 35 6.35 17.48 32.01
C ASN A 35 4.95 16.86 31.89
N ASP A 36 4.14 17.32 30.94
CA ASP A 36 2.77 16.85 30.77
C ASP A 36 2.74 15.43 30.17
N LEU A 37 3.75 15.05 29.38
CA LEU A 37 3.92 13.67 28.90
C LEU A 37 4.35 12.73 30.04
N ALA A 38 5.25 13.18 30.92
CA ALA A 38 5.62 12.42 32.12
C ALA A 38 4.38 12.17 32.98
N GLU A 39 3.60 13.22 33.26
CA GLU A 39 2.37 13.14 34.07
C GLU A 39 1.40 12.08 33.54
N VAL A 40 1.10 12.08 32.23
CA VAL A 40 0.14 11.12 31.65
C VAL A 40 0.69 9.69 31.61
N LEU A 41 1.99 9.50 31.38
CA LEU A 41 2.62 8.18 31.35
C LEU A 41 2.81 7.60 32.76
N THR A 42 2.90 8.47 33.79
CA THR A 42 3.05 8.09 35.19
C THR A 42 1.75 8.06 35.98
N ASP A 43 0.62 8.36 35.33
CA ASP A 43 -0.68 8.41 36.00
C ASP A 43 -1.00 7.05 36.67
N PRO A 44 -1.35 7.03 37.97
CA PRO A 44 -1.55 5.78 38.71
C PRO A 44 -2.66 4.88 38.18
N VAL A 45 -3.60 5.45 37.41
CA VAL A 45 -4.79 4.74 36.91
C VAL A 45 -4.61 4.39 35.43
N ALA A 46 -4.20 5.36 34.61
CA ALA A 46 -4.19 5.27 33.16
C ALA A 46 -2.79 5.19 32.53
N GLY A 47 -1.74 5.46 33.31
CA GLY A 47 -0.35 5.43 32.85
C GLY A 47 0.20 4.02 32.66
N ILE A 48 1.49 3.94 32.33
CA ILE A 48 2.20 2.68 32.04
C ILE A 48 3.34 2.37 33.02
N VAL A 49 3.79 3.36 33.79
CA VAL A 49 4.88 3.21 34.78
C VAL A 49 4.57 4.06 36.02
N PRO A 50 5.12 3.76 37.21
CA PRO A 50 5.12 4.68 38.33
C PRO A 50 6.12 5.83 38.09
N GLU A 51 5.95 6.95 38.79
CA GLU A 51 6.83 8.13 38.69
C GLU A 51 8.32 7.79 38.84
N ARG A 52 8.68 6.91 39.78
CA ARG A 52 10.07 6.43 40.00
C ARG A 52 10.72 5.76 38.79
N ASN A 53 9.94 5.29 37.83
CA ASN A 53 10.39 4.57 36.64
C ASN A 53 10.35 5.46 35.37
N CYS A 54 10.11 6.76 35.54
CA CYS A 54 10.13 7.76 34.48
C CYS A 54 11.29 8.74 34.72
N THR A 55 12.31 8.69 33.87
CA THR A 55 13.49 9.57 33.94
C THR A 55 13.32 10.72 32.95
N VAL A 56 13.40 11.96 33.42
CA VAL A 56 13.31 13.16 32.59
C VAL A 56 14.68 13.85 32.52
N LEU A 57 15.24 13.95 31.31
CA LEU A 57 16.53 14.56 31.01
C LEU A 57 16.28 15.85 30.21
N LEU A 58 16.07 16.95 30.93
CA LEU A 58 15.77 18.27 30.36
C LEU A 58 17.04 19.15 30.33
N ASN A 59 17.37 19.68 29.16
CA ASN A 59 18.53 20.56 28.93
C ASN A 59 19.90 19.94 29.32
N GLU A 60 20.02 18.62 29.31
CA GLU A 60 21.31 17.95 29.55
C GLU A 60 22.26 18.20 28.38
N GLY A 61 23.27 19.04 28.61
CA GLY A 61 24.28 19.42 27.61
C GLY A 61 25.49 18.51 27.60
N ASP A 62 25.78 17.79 28.70
CA ASP A 62 26.90 16.85 28.77
C ASP A 62 26.49 15.48 28.22
N LEU A 63 26.96 15.20 27.00
CA LEU A 63 26.74 13.91 26.33
C LEU A 63 27.22 12.71 27.17
N ARG A 64 28.23 12.87 28.02
CA ARG A 64 28.71 11.80 28.91
C ARG A 64 27.73 11.54 30.03
N GLU A 65 27.14 12.59 30.60
CA GLU A 65 26.15 12.47 31.66
C GLU A 65 24.84 11.91 31.13
N LEU A 66 24.36 12.45 30.01
CA LEU A 66 23.22 11.91 29.26
C LEU A 66 23.40 10.43 28.96
N GLY A 67 24.57 10.04 28.43
CA GLY A 67 24.87 8.66 28.08
C GLY A 67 24.88 7.73 29.28
N ARG A 68 25.41 8.16 30.44
CA ARG A 68 25.40 7.37 31.68
C ARG A 68 23.98 7.11 32.16
N GLU A 69 23.16 8.16 32.24
CA GLU A 69 21.80 8.06 32.78
C GLU A 69 20.86 7.31 31.82
N LEU A 70 21.03 7.51 30.52
CA LEU A 70 20.35 6.72 29.49
C LEU A 70 20.68 5.24 29.63
N VAL A 71 21.96 4.86 29.61
CA VAL A 71 22.38 3.44 29.70
C VAL A 71 21.89 2.80 31.00
N ARG A 72 21.96 3.53 32.11
CA ARG A 72 21.42 3.07 33.39
C ARG A 72 19.93 2.76 33.28
N THR A 73 19.11 3.72 32.86
CA THR A 73 17.65 3.53 32.78
C THR A 73 17.26 2.44 31.79
N VAL A 74 17.95 2.38 30.64
CA VAL A 74 17.76 1.37 29.59
C VAL A 74 18.07 -0.04 30.09
N SER A 75 19.08 -0.20 30.94
CA SER A 75 19.48 -1.50 31.51
C SER A 75 18.51 -2.05 32.55
N GLU A 76 17.69 -1.19 33.17
CA GLU A 76 16.70 -1.56 34.20
C GLU A 76 15.34 -1.95 33.61
N ALA A 77 15.12 -1.75 32.31
CA ALA A 77 13.87 -2.07 31.64
C ALA A 77 13.84 -3.54 31.20
N GLU A 78 12.85 -4.31 31.67
CA GLU A 78 12.70 -5.73 31.33
C GLU A 78 11.43 -6.05 30.52
N ASP A 79 10.35 -5.29 30.70
CA ASP A 79 9.12 -5.45 29.91
C ASP A 79 9.02 -4.42 28.79
N LEU A 80 8.76 -3.15 29.12
CA LEU A 80 8.68 -2.06 28.15
C LEU A 80 9.72 -0.98 28.41
N LEU A 81 10.46 -0.59 27.37
CA LEU A 81 11.28 0.62 27.34
C LEU A 81 10.64 1.62 26.38
N VAL A 82 10.30 2.81 26.88
CA VAL A 82 9.91 3.96 26.04
C VAL A 82 10.99 5.03 26.12
N VAL A 83 11.54 5.41 24.98
CA VAL A 83 12.45 6.55 24.85
C VAL A 83 11.78 7.61 24.02
N TYR A 84 11.60 8.79 24.58
CA TYR A 84 11.04 9.96 23.91
C TYR A 84 12.11 11.04 23.80
N TYR A 85 12.25 11.65 22.63
CA TYR A 85 13.14 12.79 22.42
C TYR A 85 12.36 13.95 21.79
N ALA A 86 12.55 15.17 22.31
CA ALA A 86 12.02 16.39 21.73
C ALA A 86 13.10 17.49 21.59
N GLY A 87 13.25 18.03 20.39
CA GLY A 87 14.25 19.08 20.11
C GLY A 87 14.66 19.12 18.64
N HIS A 88 15.76 19.81 18.32
CA HIS A 88 16.28 19.83 16.96
C HIS A 88 16.93 18.49 16.57
N GLY A 89 16.65 18.04 15.35
CA GLY A 89 17.40 16.99 14.67
C GLY A 89 18.40 17.63 13.71
N LEU A 90 19.66 17.20 13.77
CA LEU A 90 20.76 17.68 12.95
C LEU A 90 21.23 16.55 12.03
N VAL A 91 21.49 16.87 10.77
CA VAL A 91 22.08 15.92 9.82
C VAL A 91 23.53 16.31 9.57
N GLY A 92 24.44 15.38 9.82
CA GLY A 92 25.89 15.64 9.78
C GLY A 92 26.70 14.51 9.15
N GLY A 93 27.98 14.80 8.87
CA GLY A 93 28.94 13.81 8.38
C GLY A 93 28.80 13.47 6.89
N LYS A 94 29.72 12.64 6.37
CA LYS A 94 29.74 12.20 4.96
C LYS A 94 28.59 11.26 4.59
N ARG A 95 27.94 10.67 5.60
CA ARG A 95 26.88 9.66 5.46
C ARG A 95 25.49 10.19 5.77
N HIS A 96 25.34 11.49 6.03
CA HIS A 96 24.06 12.12 6.39
C HIS A 96 23.41 11.42 7.60
N GLU A 97 24.19 11.25 8.67
CA GLU A 97 23.75 10.61 9.90
C GLU A 97 22.91 11.58 10.74
N LEU A 98 21.91 11.02 11.44
CA LEU A 98 21.04 11.78 12.33
C LEU A 98 21.70 11.97 13.71
N TYR A 99 21.70 13.21 14.16
CA TYR A 99 22.12 13.64 15.49
C TYR A 99 20.97 14.38 16.18
N LEU A 100 20.77 14.09 17.46
CA LEU A 100 19.78 14.72 18.34
C LEU A 100 20.49 15.83 19.11
N ALA A 101 20.07 17.08 18.88
CA ALA A 101 20.73 18.25 19.44
C ALA A 101 20.47 18.42 20.95
N LEU A 102 21.56 18.57 21.69
CA LEU A 102 21.60 18.89 23.11
C LEU A 102 21.88 20.38 23.32
N SER A 103 21.80 20.87 24.56
CA SER A 103 21.99 22.29 24.89
C SER A 103 23.32 22.86 24.38
N ASP A 104 24.37 22.04 24.41
CA ASP A 104 25.73 22.40 24.02
C ASP A 104 26.06 21.99 22.56
N SER A 105 25.07 21.55 21.78
CA SER A 105 25.27 21.17 20.38
C SER A 105 25.61 22.37 19.49
N GLU A 106 26.49 22.13 18.52
CA GLU A 106 26.87 23.10 17.49
C GLU A 106 26.28 22.68 16.15
N TRP A 107 25.66 23.64 15.45
CA TRP A 107 25.03 23.44 14.15
C TRP A 107 26.02 22.93 13.09
N GLU A 108 27.26 23.44 13.09
CA GLU A 108 28.24 23.11 12.07
C GLU A 108 28.94 21.76 12.31
N ALA A 109 29.01 21.32 13.57
CA ALA A 109 29.80 20.18 14.01
C ALA A 109 29.04 19.23 14.98
N PRO A 110 27.83 18.76 14.63
CA PRO A 110 26.98 17.96 15.53
C PRO A 110 27.63 16.67 16.02
N GLY A 111 28.63 16.13 15.29
CA GLY A 111 29.31 14.90 15.66
C GLY A 111 30.11 14.95 16.98
N PHE A 112 30.38 16.13 17.54
CA PHE A 112 31.17 16.28 18.77
C PHE A 112 30.34 16.52 20.03
N ASN A 113 29.15 17.13 19.90
CA ASN A 113 28.37 17.66 21.02
C ASN A 113 26.86 17.42 20.88
N SER A 114 26.44 16.56 19.97
CA SER A 114 25.08 16.05 19.84
C SER A 114 25.03 14.54 20.08
N LEU A 115 23.85 14.02 20.43
CA LEU A 115 23.64 12.59 20.57
C LEU A 115 23.41 11.96 19.20
N GLU A 116 24.35 11.15 18.73
CA GLU A 116 24.18 10.36 17.51
C GLU A 116 23.02 9.37 17.69
N TYR A 117 22.06 9.37 16.76
CA TYR A 117 20.89 8.50 16.85
C TYR A 117 21.28 7.02 16.87
N GLU A 118 22.32 6.62 16.14
CA GLU A 118 22.78 5.23 16.14
C GLU A 118 23.29 4.78 17.52
N LYS A 119 23.85 5.69 18.33
CA LYS A 119 24.26 5.39 19.72
C LYS A 119 23.05 5.20 20.62
N LEU A 120 22.03 6.05 20.48
CA LEU A 120 20.76 5.91 21.19
C LEU A 120 20.11 4.57 20.83
N ARG A 121 20.02 4.29 19.53
CA ARG A 121 19.46 3.05 18.99
C ARG A 121 20.21 1.82 19.49
N GLY A 122 21.55 1.85 19.48
CA GLY A 122 22.39 0.79 20.01
C GLY A 122 22.07 0.50 21.48
N ALA A 123 22.03 1.55 22.32
CA ALA A 123 21.66 1.40 23.72
C ALA A 123 20.25 0.80 23.89
N VAL A 124 19.26 1.30 23.16
CA VAL A 124 17.89 0.77 23.20
C VAL A 124 17.83 -0.71 22.82
N LEU A 125 18.55 -1.13 21.77
CA LEU A 125 18.60 -2.52 21.33
C LEU A 125 19.26 -3.45 22.33
N ASP A 126 20.29 -2.96 23.04
CA ASP A 126 20.99 -3.70 24.09
C ASP A 126 20.17 -3.84 25.39
N SER A 127 19.04 -3.14 25.51
CA SER A 127 18.13 -3.27 26.66
C SER A 127 17.53 -4.67 26.77
N PRO A 128 17.39 -5.21 28.00
CA PRO A 128 16.70 -6.47 28.23
C PRO A 128 15.19 -6.41 28.00
N ALA A 129 14.62 -5.22 27.78
CA ALA A 129 13.19 -5.01 27.58
C ALA A 129 12.62 -5.88 26.45
N ALA A 130 11.53 -6.59 26.72
CA ALA A 130 10.83 -7.38 25.71
C ALA A 130 10.27 -6.49 24.58
N ASN A 131 9.84 -5.29 24.92
CA ASN A 131 9.24 -4.31 24.03
C ASN A 131 10.00 -2.97 24.11
N LYS A 132 10.29 -2.39 22.95
CA LYS A 132 11.08 -1.15 22.85
C LYS A 132 10.37 -0.16 21.94
N VAL A 133 10.15 1.06 22.42
CA VAL A 133 9.49 2.13 21.69
C VAL A 133 10.38 3.37 21.74
N VAL A 134 10.67 3.94 20.58
CA VAL A 134 11.39 5.20 20.41
C VAL A 134 10.45 6.19 19.73
N ILE A 135 10.26 7.36 20.33
CA ILE A 135 9.42 8.43 19.80
C ILE A 135 10.31 9.66 19.60
N LEU A 136 10.42 10.12 18.37
CA LEU A 136 11.22 11.28 18.00
C LEU A 136 10.30 12.42 17.58
N ASP A 137 10.22 13.43 18.43
CA ASP A 137 9.54 14.70 18.18
C ASP A 137 10.58 15.77 17.81
N CYS A 138 11.14 15.63 16.61
CA CYS A 138 12.22 16.48 16.15
C CYS A 138 12.10 16.87 14.68
N CYS A 139 12.44 18.12 14.38
CA CYS A 139 12.61 18.61 13.02
C CYS A 139 13.93 18.14 12.43
N PHE A 140 13.90 17.64 11.18
CA PHE A 140 15.13 17.34 10.45
C PHE A 140 15.68 18.62 9.82
N SER A 141 16.53 19.32 10.56
CA SER A 141 17.13 20.58 10.11
C SER A 141 18.06 20.30 8.91
N GLY A 142 17.59 20.67 7.72
CA GLY A 142 18.20 20.33 6.45
C GLY A 142 19.57 20.96 6.23
N ARG A 143 20.64 20.24 6.56
CA ARG A 143 21.97 20.44 5.96
C ARG A 143 22.03 20.04 4.48
N ALA A 144 20.88 19.94 3.83
CA ALA A 144 20.68 19.36 2.50
C ALA A 144 20.11 20.34 1.47
N LEU A 145 20.22 21.64 1.73
CA LEU A 145 19.82 22.65 0.77
C LEU A 145 20.86 22.91 -0.34
N ASP A 146 22.07 22.34 -0.24
CA ASP A 146 23.08 22.47 -1.29
C ASP A 146 23.52 21.10 -1.86
N GLY A 147 22.68 20.52 -2.75
CA GLY A 147 23.24 19.80 -3.90
C GLY A 147 22.95 18.32 -4.15
N LEU A 148 21.92 17.67 -3.57
CA LEU A 148 21.59 16.26 -3.89
C LEU A 148 20.14 16.03 -4.34
N MET A 149 19.99 15.20 -5.38
CA MET A 149 18.74 14.77 -6.04
C MET A 149 17.94 13.71 -5.23
N ALA A 150 18.27 13.50 -3.95
CA ALA A 150 17.59 12.54 -3.08
C ALA A 150 17.14 13.24 -1.78
N ASP A 151 15.90 13.00 -1.39
CA ASP A 151 15.28 13.60 -0.22
C ASP A 151 16.00 13.15 1.07
N PRO A 152 16.59 14.07 1.86
CA PRO A 152 17.34 13.77 3.09
C PRO A 152 16.51 13.05 4.12
N ALA A 153 15.20 13.32 4.14
CA ALA A 153 14.25 12.58 4.96
C ALA A 153 14.32 11.08 4.60
N THR A 154 14.32 10.72 3.32
CA THR A 154 14.37 9.30 2.88
C THR A 154 15.66 8.59 3.30
N ALA A 155 16.81 9.28 3.36
CA ALA A 155 18.07 8.69 3.80
C ALA A 155 18.10 8.44 5.32
N VAL A 156 17.57 9.37 6.11
CA VAL A 156 17.42 9.23 7.57
C VAL A 156 16.36 8.17 7.90
N LEU A 157 15.24 8.14 7.18
CA LEU A 157 14.17 7.15 7.34
C LEU A 157 14.66 5.71 7.04
N GLY A 158 15.63 5.54 6.12
CA GLY A 158 16.29 4.25 5.87
C GLY A 158 17.16 3.74 7.02
N GLN A 159 17.58 4.61 7.96
CA GLN A 159 18.31 4.23 9.17
C GLN A 159 17.38 3.78 10.32
N LEU A 160 16.06 3.99 10.19
CA LEU A 160 15.07 3.70 11.22
C LEU A 160 14.49 2.26 11.16
N ASP A 161 14.90 1.44 10.19
CA ASP A 161 14.39 0.07 10.01
C ASP A 161 15.09 -0.92 10.95
N VAL A 162 14.40 -1.43 11.97
CA VAL A 162 15.01 -2.26 13.03
C VAL A 162 14.06 -3.32 13.58
N GLN A 163 14.59 -4.53 13.80
CA GLN A 163 13.88 -5.59 14.49
C GLN A 163 13.68 -5.29 15.99
N GLY A 164 12.44 -5.38 16.48
CA GLY A 164 12.13 -5.32 17.92
C GLY A 164 12.02 -3.91 18.52
N THR A 165 12.07 -2.86 17.69
CA THR A 165 11.86 -1.46 18.12
C THR A 165 10.74 -0.83 17.31
N TYR A 166 9.85 -0.08 17.96
CA TYR A 166 8.88 0.80 17.29
C TYR A 166 9.46 2.21 17.24
N VAL A 167 9.66 2.78 16.05
CA VAL A 167 10.05 4.18 15.92
C VAL A 167 8.86 4.99 15.41
N LEU A 168 8.42 5.97 16.19
CA LEU A 168 7.42 6.98 15.81
C LEU A 168 8.14 8.31 15.59
N THR A 169 8.08 8.90 14.40
CA THR A 169 8.72 10.19 14.12
C THR A 169 7.68 11.25 13.77
N SER A 170 7.85 12.47 14.29
CA SER A 170 7.19 13.65 13.76
C SER A 170 7.91 14.04 12.47
N ALA A 171 7.40 13.72 11.27
CA ALA A 171 8.13 14.00 10.02
C ALA A 171 8.10 15.51 9.66
N GLN A 172 8.75 16.35 10.47
CA GLN A 172 8.74 17.81 10.33
C GLN A 172 9.99 18.29 9.59
N ARG A 173 9.79 19.15 8.59
CA ARG A 173 10.86 19.74 7.76
C ARG A 173 11.27 21.14 8.19
N ASP A 174 10.49 21.79 9.06
CA ASP A 174 10.62 23.21 9.42
C ASP A 174 10.36 23.47 10.91
N GLN A 175 11.18 24.35 11.50
CA GLN A 175 11.11 24.70 12.92
C GLN A 175 9.74 25.28 13.35
N VAL A 176 9.02 25.91 12.43
CA VAL A 176 7.67 26.48 12.66
C VAL A 176 6.63 25.37 12.89
N ALA A 177 6.83 24.17 12.32
CA ALA A 177 5.93 23.05 12.52
C ALA A 177 6.21 22.25 13.80
N LEU A 178 7.37 22.44 14.45
CA LEU A 178 7.67 21.83 15.76
C LEU A 178 7.01 22.60 16.89
N ALA A 179 7.18 23.91 16.91
CA ALA A 179 6.58 24.80 17.90
C ALA A 179 5.73 25.86 17.19
N LEU A 180 4.41 25.66 17.22
CA LEU A 180 3.46 26.60 16.64
C LEU A 180 3.32 27.84 17.54
N PRO A 181 3.27 29.06 16.96
CA PRO A 181 3.10 30.27 17.76
C PRO A 181 1.84 30.21 18.65
N GLY A 182 2.03 30.35 19.95
CA GLY A 182 0.94 30.37 20.93
C GLY A 182 0.46 28.99 21.41
N GLU A 183 1.01 27.88 20.90
CA GLU A 183 0.78 26.55 21.47
C GLU A 183 1.68 26.32 22.70
N GLU A 184 1.13 25.67 23.72
CA GLU A 184 1.82 25.38 24.98
C GLU A 184 2.78 24.18 24.88
N HIS A 185 2.56 23.31 23.89
CA HIS A 185 3.34 22.10 23.60
C HIS A 185 3.91 22.18 22.19
N THR A 186 4.83 21.27 21.86
CA THR A 186 5.15 21.02 20.45
C THR A 186 3.89 20.53 19.71
N ALA A 187 3.87 20.72 18.39
CA ALA A 187 2.72 20.34 17.59
C ALA A 187 2.40 18.84 17.73
N PHE A 188 3.43 18.00 17.78
CA PHE A 188 3.26 16.56 17.97
C PHE A 188 2.93 16.19 19.43
N SER A 189 3.71 16.64 20.42
CA SER A 189 3.46 16.25 21.82
C SER A 189 2.07 16.66 22.27
N GLY A 190 1.62 17.88 21.96
CA GLY A 190 0.33 18.39 22.46
C GLY A 190 -0.82 17.48 22.04
N ARG A 191 -0.75 16.96 20.82
CA ARG A 191 -1.77 16.05 20.25
C ARG A 191 -1.63 14.64 20.83
N LEU A 192 -0.41 14.16 21.08
CA LEU A 192 -0.19 12.87 21.75
C LEU A 192 -0.67 12.88 23.20
N ILE A 193 -0.28 13.91 23.96
CA ILE A 193 -0.68 14.14 25.35
C ILE A 193 -2.20 14.22 25.44
N ARG A 194 -2.85 14.95 24.53
CA ARG A 194 -4.30 15.04 24.48
C ARG A 194 -4.96 13.66 24.32
N LEU A 195 -4.48 12.83 23.40
CA LEU A 195 -5.01 11.49 23.19
C LEU A 195 -4.85 10.60 24.43
N LEU A 196 -3.71 10.69 25.12
CA LEU A 196 -3.45 9.94 26.35
C LEU A 196 -4.27 10.46 27.55
N ARG A 197 -4.50 11.77 27.62
CA ARG A 197 -5.17 12.46 28.75
C ARG A 197 -6.69 12.43 28.66
N GLU A 198 -7.25 12.60 27.46
CA GLU A 198 -8.70 12.61 27.20
C GLU A 198 -9.21 11.21 26.82
N GLY A 199 -8.35 10.37 26.24
CA GLY A 199 -8.77 9.14 25.61
C GLY A 199 -9.42 9.38 24.24
N VAL A 200 -9.82 8.29 23.59
CA VAL A 200 -10.45 8.32 22.27
C VAL A 200 -11.81 7.63 22.37
N ALA A 201 -12.87 8.40 22.17
CA ALA A 201 -14.23 7.85 22.22
C ALA A 201 -14.41 6.79 21.12
N GLY A 202 -14.96 5.63 21.50
CA GLY A 202 -15.17 4.51 20.59
C GLY A 202 -13.94 3.61 20.35
N ASP A 203 -12.76 3.98 20.87
CA ASP A 203 -11.59 3.10 20.82
C ASP A 203 -11.60 2.10 22.00
N PRO A 204 -10.85 0.98 21.89
CA PRO A 204 -10.75 -0.03 22.95
C PRO A 204 -10.26 0.54 24.30
N GLU A 205 -10.45 -0.23 25.38
CA GLU A 205 -9.99 0.10 26.74
C GLU A 205 -8.49 0.43 26.83
N LEU A 206 -7.67 -0.09 25.91
CA LEU A 206 -6.22 0.09 25.88
C LEU A 206 -5.79 0.82 24.62
N LEU A 207 -4.97 1.86 24.77
CA LEU A 207 -4.40 2.63 23.67
C LEU A 207 -3.07 2.01 23.25
N SER A 208 -3.06 1.34 22.10
CA SER A 208 -1.83 0.84 21.49
C SER A 208 -1.05 1.93 20.76
N VAL A 209 0.25 1.70 20.54
CA VAL A 209 1.08 2.58 19.71
C VAL A 209 0.46 2.76 18.32
N GLU A 210 -0.09 1.69 17.73
CA GLU A 210 -0.78 1.80 16.43
C GLU A 210 -2.02 2.68 16.48
N SER A 211 -2.88 2.50 17.49
CA SER A 211 -4.07 3.33 17.65
C SER A 211 -3.71 4.81 17.81
N LEU A 212 -2.71 5.10 18.65
CA LEU A 212 -2.21 6.46 18.86
C LEU A 212 -1.63 7.04 17.58
N TYR A 213 -0.83 6.28 16.82
CA TYR A 213 -0.28 6.71 15.54
C TYR A 213 -1.37 7.07 14.52
N LEU A 214 -2.38 6.21 14.35
CA LEU A 214 -3.47 6.46 13.40
C LEU A 214 -4.27 7.71 13.78
N ARG A 215 -4.54 7.90 15.08
CA ARG A 215 -5.24 9.08 15.59
C ARG A 215 -4.39 10.35 15.47
N LEU A 216 -3.11 10.30 15.82
CA LEU A 216 -2.15 11.39 15.62
C LEU A 216 -2.08 11.82 14.17
N ARG A 217 -1.94 10.86 13.25
CA ARG A 217 -1.89 11.14 11.81
C ARG A 217 -3.16 11.83 11.32
N SER A 218 -4.33 11.39 11.79
CA SER A 218 -5.61 12.04 11.47
C SER A 218 -5.67 13.48 12.01
N LEU A 219 -5.34 13.69 13.29
CA LEU A 219 -5.35 15.01 13.93
C LEU A 219 -4.35 15.99 13.28
N MET A 220 -3.14 15.53 12.99
CA MET A 220 -2.11 16.35 12.35
C MET A 220 -2.51 16.69 10.91
N LYS A 221 -3.11 15.75 10.16
CA LYS A 221 -3.64 16.02 8.81
C LYS A 221 -4.75 17.07 8.84
N ALA A 222 -5.71 16.93 9.75
CA ALA A 222 -6.82 17.87 9.89
C ALA A 222 -6.34 19.29 10.25
N ALA A 223 -5.24 19.39 11.01
CA ALA A 223 -4.60 20.65 11.36
C ALA A 223 -3.66 21.20 10.26
N GLY A 224 -3.51 20.50 9.12
CA GLY A 224 -2.60 20.92 8.04
C GLY A 224 -1.12 20.78 8.39
N LEU A 225 -0.78 19.94 9.37
CA LEU A 225 0.58 19.72 9.88
C LEU A 225 1.29 18.55 9.17
N PRO A 226 2.63 18.50 9.24
CA PRO A 226 3.38 17.35 8.74
C PRO A 226 2.90 16.04 9.38
N LEU A 227 2.77 14.99 8.57
CA LEU A 227 2.24 13.71 9.05
C LEU A 227 3.32 12.95 9.83
N PRO A 228 2.98 12.29 10.94
CA PRO A 228 3.93 11.41 11.61
C PRO A 228 4.20 10.18 10.73
N GLU A 229 5.40 9.64 10.84
CA GLU A 229 5.80 8.38 10.19
C GLU A 229 6.06 7.30 11.24
N LYS A 230 5.77 6.05 10.88
CA LYS A 230 6.03 4.88 11.73
C LYS A 230 6.97 3.90 11.05
N HIS A 231 7.88 3.33 11.83
CA HIS A 231 8.71 2.20 11.44
C HIS A 231 8.62 1.13 12.52
N ALA A 232 8.10 -0.04 12.18
CA ALA A 232 7.81 -1.08 13.16
C ALA A 232 8.00 -2.49 12.60
N THR A 233 8.38 -3.42 13.48
CA THR A 233 8.14 -4.85 13.26
C THR A 233 6.70 -5.22 13.57
N ARG A 234 6.18 -6.28 12.91
CA ARG A 234 4.80 -6.80 13.05
C ARG A 234 4.30 -7.00 14.49
N THR A 235 5.17 -7.16 15.50
CA THR A 235 4.79 -7.36 16.91
C THR A 235 4.68 -6.07 17.71
N ALA A 236 5.30 -4.97 17.25
CA ALA A 236 5.41 -3.74 18.03
C ALA A 236 4.16 -2.83 17.91
N GLU A 237 3.31 -3.05 16.92
CA GLU A 237 2.06 -2.30 16.69
C GLU A 237 1.02 -2.50 17.81
N HIS A 238 1.13 -3.60 18.57
CA HIS A 238 0.20 -3.96 19.65
C HIS A 238 0.69 -3.55 21.05
N ILE A 239 1.84 -2.89 21.16
CA ILE A 239 2.36 -2.37 22.45
C ILE A 239 1.37 -1.31 22.96
N VAL A 240 1.03 -1.35 24.24
CA VAL A 240 0.08 -0.44 24.89
C VAL A 240 0.83 0.69 25.58
N LEU A 241 0.41 1.94 25.34
CA LEU A 241 0.99 3.15 25.96
C LEU A 241 0.04 3.83 26.96
N GLY A 242 -1.07 3.20 27.31
CA GLY A 242 -1.94 3.65 28.39
C GLY A 242 -3.35 3.08 28.29
N ARG A 243 -4.17 3.38 29.31
CA ARG A 243 -5.62 3.11 29.26
C ARG A 243 -6.34 4.23 28.54
N ASN A 244 -7.35 3.85 27.76
CA ASN A 244 -8.27 4.78 27.15
C ASN A 244 -9.24 5.32 28.20
N ARG A 245 -9.04 6.58 28.60
CA ARG A 245 -9.90 7.26 29.59
C ARG A 245 -11.32 7.50 29.10
N ALA A 246 -11.55 7.48 27.78
CA ALA A 246 -12.88 7.64 27.18
C ALA A 246 -13.62 6.29 27.00
N PHE A 247 -13.07 5.19 27.51
CA PHE A 247 -13.70 3.88 27.38
C PHE A 247 -14.94 3.76 28.27
N THR A 248 -16.10 3.55 27.63
CA THR A 248 -17.36 3.23 28.30
C THR A 248 -17.73 1.78 28.05
N VAL A 249 -17.85 0.99 29.11
CA VAL A 249 -18.40 -0.37 29.02
C VAL A 249 -19.89 -0.24 28.74
N THR A 250 -20.32 -0.61 27.53
CA THR A 250 -21.74 -0.89 27.28
C THR A 250 -22.10 -2.15 28.08
N PRO A 251 -23.02 -2.08 29.07
CA PRO A 251 -23.45 -3.28 29.79
C PRO A 251 -24.12 -4.27 28.81
N PRO A 252 -23.99 -5.59 29.01
CA PRO A 252 -24.74 -6.55 28.20
C PRO A 252 -26.24 -6.32 28.40
N ASP A 253 -26.96 -6.17 27.28
CA ASP A 253 -28.36 -5.78 27.20
C ASP A 253 -29.27 -6.57 28.15
N ARG A 254 -29.98 -5.82 29.01
CA ARG A 254 -31.29 -6.27 29.53
C ARG A 254 -32.28 -6.19 28.37
N PRO A 255 -33.12 -7.21 28.12
CA PRO A 255 -34.06 -7.18 27.01
C PRO A 255 -34.97 -5.94 27.12
N PRO A 256 -35.10 -5.12 26.06
CA PRO A 256 -35.85 -3.88 26.13
C PRO A 256 -37.37 -4.13 26.08
N ASP A 257 -38.11 -3.33 26.85
CA ASP A 257 -39.57 -3.26 26.78
C ASP A 257 -40.02 -2.77 25.38
N PRO A 258 -41.14 -3.32 24.85
CA PRO A 258 -41.52 -3.19 23.44
C PRO A 258 -42.02 -1.81 23.00
N GLU A 259 -42.10 -0.80 23.87
CA GLU A 259 -42.70 0.51 23.53
C GLU A 259 -41.71 1.64 23.18
N VAL A 260 -40.40 1.44 23.32
CA VAL A 260 -39.39 2.52 23.07
C VAL A 260 -38.58 2.30 21.78
N THR A 261 -38.81 1.17 21.10
CA THR A 261 -37.97 0.67 20.00
C THR A 261 -38.01 1.55 18.74
N GLU A 262 -39.16 2.12 18.37
CA GLU A 262 -39.27 2.85 17.10
C GLU A 262 -38.50 4.19 17.07
N SER A 263 -38.32 4.84 18.22
CA SER A 263 -37.61 6.13 18.31
C SER A 263 -36.10 5.99 18.56
N ARG A 264 -35.62 4.85 19.07
CA ARG A 264 -34.18 4.62 19.34
C ARG A 264 -33.48 3.87 18.23
N GLU A 265 -34.18 3.09 17.42
CA GLU A 265 -33.60 2.42 16.24
C GLU A 265 -33.14 3.43 15.18
N ALA A 266 -33.84 4.56 15.01
CA ALA A 266 -33.43 5.61 14.08
C ALA A 266 -32.12 6.33 14.51
N ASP A 267 -31.97 6.63 15.80
CA ASP A 267 -30.79 7.33 16.34
C ASP A 267 -29.58 6.38 16.57
N ALA A 268 -29.82 5.08 16.80
CA ALA A 268 -28.79 4.07 17.00
C ALA A 268 -28.17 3.61 15.68
N ASP A 269 -28.95 3.48 14.61
CA ASP A 269 -28.42 3.17 13.26
C ASP A 269 -27.54 4.32 12.74
N GLU A 270 -27.87 5.57 13.07
CA GLU A 270 -27.07 6.74 12.70
C GLU A 270 -25.72 6.79 13.47
N ARG A 271 -25.70 6.40 14.74
CA ARG A 271 -24.48 6.37 15.58
C ARG A 271 -23.59 5.14 15.36
N ALA A 272 -24.16 3.96 15.13
CA ALA A 272 -23.41 2.75 14.80
C ALA A 272 -22.80 2.81 13.38
N SER A 273 -23.37 3.62 12.50
CA SER A 273 -22.82 3.89 11.17
C SER A 273 -21.53 4.72 11.18
N LEU A 274 -21.11 5.27 12.32
CA LEU A 274 -19.97 6.18 12.45
C LEU A 274 -18.68 5.54 13.04
N ALA A 275 -18.72 4.30 13.55
CA ALA A 275 -17.53 3.63 14.13
C ALA A 275 -17.18 2.34 13.36
N TRP A 276 -16.91 2.46 12.07
CA TRP A 276 -16.48 1.34 11.23
C TRP A 276 -14.95 1.11 11.36
N ASP A 277 -14.54 -0.11 11.76
CA ASP A 277 -13.14 -0.56 11.67
C ASP A 277 -12.84 -1.18 10.30
N ALA A 278 -12.00 -0.49 9.53
CA ALA A 278 -11.57 -0.89 8.20
C ALA A 278 -10.60 -2.08 8.17
N PHE A 279 -9.91 -2.39 9.26
CA PHE A 279 -8.85 -3.40 9.30
C PHE A 279 -9.18 -4.58 10.22
N ARG A 280 -10.46 -4.71 10.59
CA ARG A 280 -10.92 -5.79 11.47
C ARG A 280 -10.42 -7.17 11.00
N PRO A 281 -9.91 -8.01 11.91
CA PRO A 281 -9.37 -9.33 11.57
C PRO A 281 -10.48 -10.38 11.36
N ASP A 282 -11.66 -10.16 11.93
CA ASP A 282 -12.79 -11.06 11.91
C ASP A 282 -13.65 -10.89 10.64
N ARG A 283 -14.41 -11.94 10.31
CA ARG A 283 -15.23 -11.95 9.09
C ARG A 283 -16.45 -11.05 9.29
N GLY A 284 -16.60 -10.03 8.44
CA GLY A 284 -17.72 -9.08 8.50
C GLY A 284 -19.01 -9.58 7.86
N ASN A 285 -18.92 -10.52 6.90
CA ASN A 285 -20.08 -11.13 6.25
C ASN A 285 -20.49 -12.43 6.97
N ALA A 286 -21.81 -12.61 7.18
CA ALA A 286 -22.35 -13.84 7.75
C ALA A 286 -22.13 -15.07 6.84
N GLU A 287 -21.98 -16.26 7.42
CA GLU A 287 -21.80 -17.50 6.67
C GLU A 287 -23.00 -17.77 5.74
N GLY A 288 -22.74 -17.94 4.44
CA GLY A 288 -23.77 -18.19 3.43
C GLY A 288 -24.39 -16.94 2.79
N ALA A 289 -24.14 -15.75 3.31
CA ALA A 289 -24.67 -14.47 2.79
C ALA A 289 -23.65 -13.68 1.96
N CYS A 290 -22.66 -14.35 1.37
CA CYS A 290 -21.62 -13.71 0.57
C CYS A 290 -21.10 -14.59 -0.57
N THR A 291 -20.58 -13.97 -1.62
CA THR A 291 -19.81 -14.62 -2.69
C THR A 291 -18.31 -14.38 -2.49
N THR A 292 -17.54 -15.47 -2.47
CA THR A 292 -16.09 -15.46 -2.25
C THR A 292 -15.33 -15.72 -3.56
N PHE A 293 -14.32 -14.89 -3.83
CA PHE A 293 -13.41 -14.97 -4.96
C PHE A 293 -11.97 -15.12 -4.46
N ALA A 294 -11.25 -16.18 -4.83
CA ALA A 294 -9.89 -16.43 -4.37
C ALA A 294 -8.87 -16.42 -5.53
N ALA A 295 -7.64 -15.99 -5.27
CA ALA A 295 -6.56 -15.96 -6.25
C ALA A 295 -6.01 -17.35 -6.65
N TYR A 296 -5.28 -17.42 -7.77
CA TYR A 296 -4.70 -18.65 -8.31
C TYR A 296 -3.53 -19.21 -7.48
N LYS A 297 -3.84 -19.91 -6.38
CA LYS A 297 -2.84 -20.61 -5.54
C LYS A 297 -1.92 -21.54 -6.35
N ARG A 298 -2.47 -22.31 -7.29
CA ARG A 298 -1.71 -23.30 -8.10
C ARG A 298 -0.66 -22.67 -9.02
N LEU A 299 -0.93 -21.48 -9.55
CA LEU A 299 0.02 -20.78 -10.43
C LEU A 299 1.27 -20.34 -9.65
N TYR A 300 1.09 -19.80 -8.45
CA TYR A 300 2.21 -19.38 -7.59
C TYR A 300 3.04 -20.57 -7.09
N VAL A 301 2.40 -21.71 -6.81
CA VAL A 301 3.12 -22.96 -6.48
C VAL A 301 3.95 -23.43 -7.68
N LEU A 302 3.39 -23.46 -8.89
CA LEU A 302 4.13 -23.84 -10.09
C LEU A 302 5.30 -22.90 -10.37
N LEU A 303 5.10 -21.60 -10.20
CA LEU A 303 6.16 -20.61 -10.38
C LEU A 303 7.27 -20.77 -9.32
N ALA A 304 6.90 -21.02 -8.06
CA ALA A 304 7.86 -21.31 -6.99
C ALA A 304 8.67 -22.58 -7.28
N CYS A 305 8.03 -23.65 -7.75
CA CYS A 305 8.70 -24.89 -8.15
C CYS A 305 9.64 -24.67 -9.34
N LEU A 306 9.20 -23.93 -10.37
CA LEU A 306 10.00 -23.62 -11.55
C LEU A 306 11.25 -22.81 -11.18
N VAL A 307 11.08 -21.72 -10.43
CA VAL A 307 12.18 -20.85 -10.01
C VAL A 307 13.10 -21.58 -9.03
N GLY A 308 12.56 -22.42 -8.15
CA GLY A 308 13.34 -23.29 -7.27
C GLY A 308 14.18 -24.32 -8.05
N ALA A 309 13.61 -24.93 -9.09
CA ALA A 309 14.35 -25.84 -9.96
C ALA A 309 15.48 -25.12 -10.72
N LEU A 310 15.21 -23.92 -11.25
CA LEU A 310 16.23 -23.06 -11.87
C LEU A 310 17.35 -22.69 -10.89
N SER A 311 16.99 -22.33 -9.64
CA SER A 311 17.95 -22.06 -8.58
C SER A 311 18.81 -23.28 -8.27
N PHE A 312 18.22 -24.48 -8.23
CA PHE A 312 18.94 -25.73 -7.99
C PHE A 312 19.91 -26.06 -9.13
N VAL A 313 19.48 -25.90 -10.39
CA VAL A 313 20.34 -26.12 -11.57
C VAL A 313 21.50 -25.12 -11.59
N ALA A 314 21.25 -23.84 -11.29
CA ALA A 314 22.29 -22.81 -11.20
C ALA A 314 23.30 -23.13 -10.08
N ALA A 315 22.82 -23.55 -8.90
CA ALA A 315 23.67 -23.99 -7.79
C ALA A 315 24.53 -25.21 -8.16
N ALA A 316 23.93 -26.23 -8.77
CA ALA A 316 24.65 -27.42 -9.23
C ALA A 316 25.73 -27.07 -10.26
N PHE A 317 25.44 -26.15 -11.18
CA PHE A 317 26.42 -25.68 -12.17
C PHE A 317 27.53 -24.82 -11.54
N THR A 318 27.24 -23.99 -10.52
CA THR A 318 28.32 -23.29 -9.76
C THR A 318 29.25 -24.25 -9.03
N ALA A 319 28.72 -25.40 -8.57
CA ALA A 319 29.47 -26.40 -7.84
C ALA A 319 30.37 -27.25 -8.75
N THR A 320 29.91 -27.55 -9.98
CA THR A 320 30.64 -28.41 -10.93
C THR A 320 31.48 -27.66 -11.96
N SER A 321 31.28 -26.36 -12.12
CA SER A 321 32.02 -25.56 -13.11
C SER A 321 33.46 -25.26 -12.66
N ASN A 322 34.43 -25.65 -13.49
CA ASN A 322 35.84 -25.25 -13.41
C ASN A 322 36.12 -23.90 -14.12
N GLY A 323 35.08 -23.10 -14.34
CA GLY A 323 35.18 -21.81 -15.04
C GLY A 323 35.88 -20.74 -14.22
N ALA A 324 36.19 -19.61 -14.85
CA ALA A 324 36.80 -18.46 -14.19
C ALA A 324 36.01 -18.04 -12.94
N VAL A 325 36.72 -17.65 -11.88
CA VAL A 325 36.14 -17.26 -10.57
C VAL A 325 35.00 -16.25 -10.73
N VAL A 326 35.16 -15.29 -11.65
CA VAL A 326 34.16 -14.26 -11.97
C VAL A 326 32.82 -14.85 -12.41
N LEU A 327 32.83 -15.91 -13.23
CA LEU A 327 31.60 -16.57 -13.71
C LEU A 327 30.88 -17.31 -12.57
N ARG A 328 31.64 -17.91 -11.65
CA ARG A 328 31.09 -18.62 -10.49
C ARG A 328 30.45 -17.68 -9.49
N VAL A 329 31.08 -16.53 -9.24
CA VAL A 329 30.52 -15.45 -8.40
C VAL A 329 29.24 -14.90 -9.03
N ALA A 330 29.25 -14.59 -10.32
CA ALA A 330 28.07 -14.11 -11.03
C ALA A 330 26.89 -15.10 -10.96
N LEU A 331 27.16 -16.38 -11.19
CA LEU A 331 26.12 -17.42 -11.13
C LEU A 331 25.65 -17.72 -9.70
N GLY A 332 26.51 -17.52 -8.69
CA GLY A 332 26.13 -17.55 -7.28
C GLY A 332 25.15 -16.43 -6.92
N ILE A 333 25.38 -15.20 -7.38
CA ILE A 333 24.46 -14.06 -7.20
C ILE A 333 23.10 -14.35 -7.85
N VAL A 334 23.10 -14.89 -9.08
CA VAL A 334 21.87 -15.32 -9.77
C VAL A 334 21.12 -16.39 -8.98
N THR A 335 21.83 -17.35 -8.40
CA THR A 335 21.25 -18.42 -7.58
C THR A 335 20.55 -17.85 -6.33
N ILE A 336 21.20 -16.90 -5.63
CA ILE A 336 20.60 -16.23 -4.46
C ILE A 336 19.34 -15.46 -4.87
N PHE A 337 19.37 -14.74 -5.99
CA PHE A 337 18.21 -14.00 -6.48
C PHE A 337 17.03 -14.92 -6.83
N LEU A 338 17.31 -16.05 -7.50
CA LEU A 338 16.29 -17.06 -7.81
C LEU A 338 15.71 -17.69 -6.54
N ALA A 339 16.54 -17.98 -5.53
CA ALA A 339 16.07 -18.50 -4.24
C ALA A 339 15.13 -17.51 -3.52
N VAL A 340 15.49 -16.22 -3.47
CA VAL A 340 14.65 -15.15 -2.89
C VAL A 340 13.32 -15.04 -3.66
N ALA A 341 13.37 -15.08 -4.99
CA ALA A 341 12.17 -15.05 -5.83
C ALA A 341 11.26 -16.26 -5.58
N ALA A 342 11.81 -17.47 -5.52
CA ALA A 342 11.08 -18.70 -5.21
C ALA A 342 10.38 -18.60 -3.84
N PHE A 343 11.09 -18.12 -2.81
CA PHE A 343 10.53 -17.90 -1.49
C PHE A 343 9.39 -16.86 -1.50
N GLY A 344 9.53 -15.79 -2.29
CA GLY A 344 8.47 -14.82 -2.54
C GLY A 344 7.20 -15.43 -3.13
N PHE A 345 7.34 -16.36 -4.10
CA PHE A 345 6.20 -17.09 -4.68
C PHE A 345 5.58 -18.10 -3.72
N VAL A 346 6.37 -18.79 -2.89
CA VAL A 346 5.85 -19.63 -1.80
C VAL A 346 5.02 -18.79 -0.82
N GLY A 347 5.49 -17.60 -0.47
CA GLY A 347 4.73 -16.65 0.35
C GLY A 347 3.38 -16.28 -0.27
N ARG A 348 3.34 -16.00 -1.58
CA ARG A 348 2.08 -15.72 -2.31
C ARG A 348 1.15 -16.93 -2.40
N ALA A 349 1.69 -18.15 -2.43
CA ALA A 349 0.89 -19.38 -2.42
C ALA A 349 0.27 -19.71 -1.05
N ARG A 350 0.91 -19.29 0.05
CA ARG A 350 0.42 -19.55 1.42
C ARG A 350 -0.79 -18.69 1.80
N SER A 351 -0.79 -17.42 1.40
CA SER A 351 -1.88 -16.47 1.69
C SER A 351 -2.38 -15.82 0.39
N PRO A 352 -3.16 -16.56 -0.43
CA PRO A 352 -3.71 -16.01 -1.67
C PRO A 352 -4.73 -14.90 -1.37
N VAL A 353 -4.71 -13.84 -2.18
CA VAL A 353 -5.71 -12.77 -2.10
C VAL A 353 -7.11 -13.36 -2.22
N ARG A 354 -8.00 -13.00 -1.31
CA ARG A 354 -9.40 -13.41 -1.32
C ARG A 354 -10.29 -12.18 -1.16
N LEU A 355 -11.26 -12.03 -2.05
CA LEU A 355 -12.28 -10.99 -2.01
C LEU A 355 -13.62 -11.64 -1.69
N GLU A 356 -14.32 -11.13 -0.68
CA GLU A 356 -15.69 -11.51 -0.34
C GLU A 356 -16.60 -10.31 -0.54
N ILE A 357 -17.72 -10.52 -1.21
CA ILE A 357 -18.77 -9.51 -1.40
C ILE A 357 -20.05 -10.14 -0.85
N GLY A 358 -20.59 -9.57 0.22
CA GLY A 358 -21.76 -10.10 0.91
C GLY A 358 -22.73 -9.02 1.33
N ALA A 359 -23.84 -9.45 1.95
CA ALA A 359 -24.95 -8.58 2.31
C ALA A 359 -24.55 -7.44 3.24
N GLN A 360 -23.52 -7.62 4.06
CA GLN A 360 -23.03 -6.61 5.01
C GLN A 360 -21.97 -5.69 4.41
N GLY A 361 -21.19 -6.16 3.42
CA GLY A 361 -20.13 -5.36 2.81
C GLY A 361 -19.13 -6.15 1.97
N ILE A 362 -18.04 -5.47 1.64
CA ILE A 362 -16.90 -6.02 0.91
C ILE A 362 -15.77 -6.31 1.90
N GLN A 363 -15.23 -7.52 1.87
CA GLN A 363 -14.07 -7.90 2.65
C GLN A 363 -12.94 -8.39 1.75
N LEU A 364 -11.73 -7.88 1.97
CA LEU A 364 -10.52 -8.31 1.28
C LEU A 364 -9.55 -8.93 2.28
N PHE A 365 -9.08 -10.13 1.99
CA PHE A 365 -8.01 -10.78 2.70
C PHE A 365 -6.78 -10.75 1.80
N ALA A 366 -5.85 -9.85 2.11
CA ALA A 366 -4.59 -9.69 1.39
C ALA A 366 -3.40 -10.00 2.31
N ARG A 367 -2.20 -10.06 1.73
CA ARG A 367 -0.97 -10.30 2.52
C ARG A 367 -0.60 -9.11 3.40
N SER A 368 -1.04 -7.90 3.03
CA SER A 368 -0.90 -6.68 3.80
C SER A 368 -1.86 -6.59 5.00
N GLY A 369 -2.87 -7.47 5.08
CA GLY A 369 -3.89 -7.46 6.12
C GLY A 369 -5.28 -7.76 5.58
N THR A 370 -6.24 -7.86 6.50
CA THR A 370 -7.67 -7.92 6.19
C THR A 370 -8.23 -6.51 6.10
N THR A 371 -9.10 -6.27 5.14
CA THR A 371 -9.80 -5.00 4.96
C THR A 371 -11.29 -5.25 4.89
N TRP A 372 -12.06 -4.58 5.73
CA TRP A 372 -13.51 -4.64 5.79
C TRP A 372 -14.10 -3.32 5.34
N LEU A 373 -15.09 -3.34 4.44
CA LEU A 373 -15.76 -2.17 3.89
C LEU A 373 -17.28 -2.44 3.93
N PRO A 374 -17.98 -2.07 5.01
CA PRO A 374 -19.41 -2.24 5.13
C PRO A 374 -20.14 -1.29 4.17
N TRP A 375 -21.34 -1.67 3.72
CA TRP A 375 -22.06 -0.88 2.72
C TRP A 375 -22.44 0.53 3.18
N ASN A 376 -22.59 0.76 4.48
CA ASN A 376 -22.84 2.09 5.04
C ASN A 376 -21.65 3.04 4.85
N ALA A 377 -20.41 2.55 4.99
CA ALA A 377 -19.19 3.31 4.80
C ALA A 377 -18.81 3.52 3.32
N VAL A 378 -19.36 2.72 2.41
CA VAL A 378 -19.06 2.80 0.97
C VAL A 378 -20.06 3.73 0.28
N ASP A 379 -19.65 4.96 -0.05
CA ASP A 379 -20.48 5.92 -0.81
C ASP A 379 -20.82 5.39 -2.21
N SER A 380 -19.85 4.74 -2.86
CA SER A 380 -20.13 3.96 -4.06
C SER A 380 -19.04 2.95 -4.39
N VAL A 381 -19.38 1.88 -5.10
CA VAL A 381 -18.40 0.92 -5.62
C VAL A 381 -18.61 0.70 -7.11
N ALA A 382 -17.50 0.63 -7.85
CA ALA A 382 -17.50 0.45 -9.30
C ALA A 382 -16.31 -0.41 -9.73
N VAL A 383 -16.48 -1.14 -10.83
CA VAL A 383 -15.34 -1.80 -11.48
C VAL A 383 -14.72 -0.82 -12.48
N ARG A 384 -13.52 -0.30 -12.19
CA ARG A 384 -12.80 0.68 -13.02
C ARG A 384 -11.53 0.07 -13.62
N ARG A 385 -11.01 0.68 -14.69
CA ARG A 385 -9.72 0.30 -15.26
C ARG A 385 -8.64 1.19 -14.66
N VAL A 386 -7.67 0.60 -13.96
CA VAL A 386 -6.53 1.30 -13.33
C VAL A 386 -5.26 0.65 -13.86
N GLY A 387 -4.33 1.43 -14.43
CA GLY A 387 -3.07 0.90 -14.98
C GLY A 387 -3.22 -0.16 -16.10
N GLY A 388 -4.38 -0.23 -16.76
CA GLY A 388 -4.69 -1.20 -17.82
C GLY A 388 -5.33 -2.51 -17.35
N ALA A 389 -5.38 -2.78 -16.04
CA ALA A 389 -6.09 -3.90 -15.43
C ALA A 389 -7.46 -3.44 -14.89
N ARG A 390 -8.38 -4.37 -14.62
CA ARG A 390 -9.69 -4.06 -14.02
C ARG A 390 -9.63 -4.22 -12.52
N HIS A 391 -10.15 -3.24 -11.80
CA HIS A 391 -10.07 -3.15 -10.35
C HIS A 391 -11.46 -2.89 -9.77
N VAL A 392 -11.73 -3.46 -8.60
CA VAL A 392 -12.88 -3.05 -7.79
C VAL A 392 -12.47 -1.79 -7.05
N VAL A 393 -13.15 -0.68 -7.33
CA VAL A 393 -12.85 0.62 -6.75
C VAL A 393 -14.05 1.06 -5.93
N ALA A 394 -13.85 1.28 -4.64
CA ALA A 394 -14.83 1.93 -3.79
C ALA A 394 -14.52 3.42 -3.67
N SER A 395 -15.54 4.22 -3.44
CA SER A 395 -15.47 5.61 -3.03
C SER A 395 -16.08 5.70 -1.65
N LEU A 396 -15.38 6.36 -0.76
CA LEU A 396 -15.74 6.53 0.64
C LEU A 396 -15.08 7.80 1.16
N ARG A 397 -15.75 8.50 2.08
CA ARG A 397 -15.30 9.77 2.68
C ARG A 397 -13.90 9.72 3.32
N GLU A 398 -13.38 8.53 3.61
CA GLU A 398 -12.09 8.31 4.27
C GLU A 398 -11.16 7.36 3.49
N ALA A 399 -11.27 7.32 2.15
CA ALA A 399 -10.45 6.44 1.31
C ALA A 399 -8.92 6.63 1.51
N GLU A 400 -8.52 7.80 2.01
CA GLU A 400 -7.14 8.21 2.32
C GLU A 400 -6.52 7.48 3.54
N MET A 401 -7.33 6.74 4.31
CA MET A 401 -6.84 5.90 5.41
C MET A 401 -6.00 4.71 4.93
N PHE A 402 -6.14 4.34 3.65
CA PHE A 402 -5.41 3.24 3.02
C PHE A 402 -4.12 3.72 2.36
N PRO A 403 -3.06 2.90 2.30
CA PRO A 403 -1.78 3.31 1.75
C PRO A 403 -1.85 3.60 0.23
N ASP A 404 -1.04 4.54 -0.26
CA ASP A 404 -0.92 4.83 -1.70
C ASP A 404 -0.25 3.68 -2.49
N LEU A 405 0.56 2.88 -1.79
CA LEU A 405 1.33 1.78 -2.35
C LEU A 405 1.22 0.55 -1.45
N ASP A 406 0.92 -0.60 -2.03
CA ASP A 406 0.99 -1.89 -1.34
C ASP A 406 2.31 -2.58 -1.67
N THR A 407 3.20 -2.65 -0.68
CA THR A 407 4.53 -3.28 -0.76
C THR A 407 4.47 -4.77 -1.11
N PHE A 408 3.39 -5.47 -0.76
CA PHE A 408 3.27 -6.93 -0.96
C PHE A 408 2.47 -7.32 -2.20
N GLY A 409 1.73 -6.37 -2.77
CA GLY A 409 0.93 -6.46 -3.99
C GLY A 409 -0.40 -7.19 -3.78
N GLY A 410 -1.51 -6.51 -4.07
CA GLY A 410 -2.88 -7.06 -4.07
C GLY A 410 -3.79 -6.60 -2.93
N GLY A 411 -3.32 -5.77 -2.01
CA GLY A 411 -4.09 -5.05 -0.99
C GLY A 411 -4.70 -3.73 -1.50
N PRO A 412 -5.52 -3.07 -0.66
CA PRO A 412 -6.25 -1.88 -1.06
C PRO A 412 -5.31 -0.67 -1.12
N ARG A 413 -5.51 0.20 -2.11
CA ARG A 413 -4.65 1.35 -2.38
C ARG A 413 -5.46 2.62 -2.60
N PHE A 414 -5.08 3.69 -1.94
CA PHE A 414 -5.68 4.99 -2.19
C PHE A 414 -5.25 5.52 -3.57
N MET A 415 -6.20 6.06 -4.34
CA MET A 415 -5.92 6.65 -5.65
C MET A 415 -5.91 8.18 -5.55
N ARG A 416 -4.71 8.76 -5.50
CA ARG A 416 -4.53 10.23 -5.50
C ARG A 416 -5.27 10.88 -6.68
N GLY A 417 -6.20 11.80 -6.38
CA GLY A 417 -7.02 12.51 -7.37
C GLY A 417 -8.54 12.31 -7.24
N GLY A 418 -9.02 11.62 -6.20
CA GLY A 418 -10.43 11.56 -5.79
C GLY A 418 -10.60 10.67 -4.55
N ASP A 419 -11.76 10.71 -3.89
CA ASP A 419 -12.09 9.90 -2.70
C ASP A 419 -12.32 8.42 -3.08
N ALA A 420 -11.32 7.80 -3.70
CA ALA A 420 -11.42 6.50 -4.34
C ALA A 420 -10.32 5.55 -3.87
N LEU A 421 -10.76 4.38 -3.42
CA LEU A 421 -9.97 3.26 -2.95
C LEU A 421 -9.96 2.15 -4.00
N ASP A 422 -8.80 1.84 -4.55
CA ASP A 422 -8.58 0.62 -5.33
C ASP A 422 -8.50 -0.59 -4.40
N ILE A 423 -9.57 -1.36 -4.25
CA ILE A 423 -9.64 -2.50 -3.33
C ILE A 423 -8.73 -3.63 -3.81
N CYS A 424 -8.94 -4.12 -5.03
CA CYS A 424 -8.10 -5.15 -5.63
C CYS A 424 -8.34 -5.29 -7.14
N SER A 425 -7.34 -5.85 -7.84
CA SER A 425 -7.50 -6.23 -9.24
C SER A 425 -8.37 -7.48 -9.40
N ILE A 426 -9.29 -7.47 -10.37
CA ILE A 426 -10.07 -8.66 -10.74
C ILE A 426 -9.16 -9.69 -11.41
N ASP A 427 -8.10 -9.25 -12.10
CA ASP A 427 -7.21 -10.13 -12.87
C ASP A 427 -6.38 -11.07 -11.97
N VAL A 428 -6.27 -10.78 -10.67
CA VAL A 428 -5.61 -11.69 -9.70
C VAL A 428 -6.56 -12.73 -9.10
N LEU A 429 -7.88 -12.53 -9.23
CA LEU A 429 -8.92 -13.41 -8.69
C LEU A 429 -9.27 -14.50 -9.69
N ARG A 430 -9.67 -15.68 -9.21
CA ARG A 430 -10.32 -16.72 -10.03
C ARG A 430 -11.79 -16.37 -10.27
N ALA A 431 -12.02 -15.19 -10.85
CA ALA A 431 -13.34 -14.65 -11.09
C ALA A 431 -13.34 -13.87 -12.41
N SER A 432 -14.35 -14.06 -13.22
CA SER A 432 -14.64 -13.19 -14.34
C SER A 432 -15.21 -11.86 -13.83
N ARG A 433 -15.03 -10.79 -14.61
CA ARG A 433 -15.68 -9.48 -14.34
C ARG A 433 -17.18 -9.64 -14.09
N HIS A 434 -17.85 -10.51 -14.85
CA HIS A 434 -19.29 -10.69 -14.75
C HIS A 434 -19.71 -11.32 -13.41
N GLU A 435 -18.90 -12.22 -12.86
CA GLU A 435 -19.18 -12.82 -11.54
C GLU A 435 -18.99 -11.81 -10.41
N VAL A 436 -17.92 -11.00 -10.47
CA VAL A 436 -17.70 -9.93 -9.49
C VAL A 436 -18.78 -8.86 -9.59
N VAL A 437 -19.14 -8.43 -10.81
CA VAL A 437 -20.23 -7.46 -11.04
C VAL A 437 -21.57 -8.03 -10.59
N ARG A 438 -21.85 -9.32 -10.83
CA ARG A 438 -23.06 -9.97 -10.34
C ARG A 438 -23.12 -9.95 -8.82
N ALA A 439 -22.03 -10.28 -8.13
CA ALA A 439 -22.00 -10.20 -6.66
C ALA A 439 -22.20 -8.75 -6.16
N LEU A 440 -21.58 -7.76 -6.80
CA LEU A 440 -21.80 -6.34 -6.45
C LEU A 440 -23.23 -5.88 -6.72
N LEU A 441 -23.87 -6.37 -7.79
CA LEU A 441 -25.29 -6.10 -8.08
C LEU A 441 -26.22 -6.79 -7.08
N THR A 442 -25.90 -8.02 -6.67
CA THR A 442 -26.71 -8.80 -5.73
C THR A 442 -26.64 -8.23 -4.31
N TYR A 443 -25.47 -7.77 -3.86
CA TYR A 443 -25.27 -7.38 -2.47
C TYR A 443 -25.06 -5.87 -2.25
N GLY A 444 -24.56 -5.14 -3.24
CA GLY A 444 -24.21 -3.72 -3.10
C GLY A 444 -25.36 -2.73 -3.27
N GLY A 445 -26.54 -3.20 -3.68
CA GLY A 445 -27.73 -2.37 -3.89
C GLY A 445 -27.43 -1.11 -4.71
N ASP A 446 -27.92 0.03 -4.25
CA ASP A 446 -27.75 1.34 -4.89
C ASP A 446 -26.32 1.90 -4.78
N ARG A 447 -25.49 1.34 -3.88
CA ARG A 447 -24.08 1.76 -3.72
C ARG A 447 -23.21 1.24 -4.86
N PHE A 448 -23.57 0.14 -5.52
CA PHE A 448 -22.88 -0.27 -6.74
C PHE A 448 -23.24 0.66 -7.90
N LYS A 449 -22.35 1.61 -8.18
CA LYS A 449 -22.41 2.42 -9.40
C LYS A 449 -21.80 1.58 -10.50
N ALA A 450 -22.62 1.09 -11.42
CA ALA A 450 -22.17 0.41 -12.63
C ALA A 450 -21.32 1.38 -13.49
N SER A 451 -20.05 1.57 -13.12
CA SER A 451 -19.07 2.48 -13.70
C SER A 451 -19.64 3.83 -14.14
N ALA A 452 -19.65 4.82 -13.24
CA ALA A 452 -19.77 6.23 -13.59
C ALA A 452 -18.66 6.62 -14.59
N ALA A 453 -19.01 6.64 -15.87
CA ALA A 453 -18.26 7.32 -16.91
C ALA A 453 -18.84 8.72 -17.06
N GLY A 454 -18.23 9.73 -16.40
CA GLY A 454 -18.66 11.13 -16.50
C GLY A 454 -20.07 11.40 -15.96
N PRO A 455 -20.63 12.62 -16.14
CA PRO A 455 -22.06 12.86 -15.86
C PRO A 455 -22.89 11.77 -16.54
N PRO A 456 -24.09 11.41 -16.05
CA PRO A 456 -24.87 10.34 -16.66
C PRO A 456 -24.94 10.64 -18.16
N ARG A 457 -24.22 9.84 -18.96
CA ARG A 457 -24.63 9.71 -20.35
C ARG A 457 -26.06 9.22 -20.24
N PRO A 458 -27.01 9.88 -20.91
CA PRO A 458 -28.42 9.54 -20.80
C PRO A 458 -28.53 8.02 -20.90
N PRO A 459 -29.43 7.39 -20.12
CA PRO A 459 -29.64 5.95 -20.21
C PRO A 459 -29.66 5.59 -21.68
N ILE A 460 -28.89 4.55 -22.06
CA ILE A 460 -28.98 4.02 -23.42
C ILE A 460 -30.45 3.80 -23.65
N ASP A 461 -31.01 4.60 -24.55
CA ASP A 461 -32.40 4.51 -24.91
C ASP A 461 -32.59 3.19 -25.67
N MET A 462 -32.83 2.12 -24.91
CA MET A 462 -33.33 0.86 -25.42
C MET A 462 -34.85 0.96 -25.68
N SER A 463 -35.52 2.06 -25.28
CA SER A 463 -36.91 2.32 -25.64
C SER A 463 -37.07 2.84 -27.09
N ALA A 464 -35.96 3.24 -27.72
CA ALA A 464 -35.83 3.48 -29.16
C ALA A 464 -35.55 2.19 -29.97
N ASP A 465 -36.10 1.04 -29.57
CA ASP A 465 -36.13 -0.21 -30.35
C ASP A 465 -36.95 -0.09 -31.66
N ARG A 466 -37.19 1.14 -32.14
CA ARG A 466 -37.66 1.41 -33.50
C ARG A 466 -36.47 1.58 -34.41
N TRP A 467 -36.40 0.70 -35.41
CA TRP A 467 -35.37 0.74 -36.45
C TRP A 467 -35.78 1.61 -37.66
N ASP A 468 -36.94 2.28 -37.63
CA ASP A 468 -37.50 3.02 -38.77
C ASP A 468 -36.53 4.07 -39.36
N ASP A 469 -35.82 4.80 -38.50
CA ASP A 469 -34.78 5.76 -38.88
C ASP A 469 -33.57 5.05 -39.53
N VAL A 470 -33.18 3.90 -38.98
CA VAL A 470 -32.05 3.10 -39.46
C VAL A 470 -32.37 2.36 -40.76
N LEU A 471 -33.60 1.94 -40.98
CA LEU A 471 -34.06 1.34 -42.24
C LEU A 471 -33.94 2.33 -43.40
N THR A 472 -34.24 3.61 -43.17
CA THR A 472 -34.01 4.68 -44.15
C THR A 472 -32.52 4.85 -44.46
N VAL A 473 -31.65 4.71 -43.46
CA VAL A 473 -30.19 4.73 -43.66
C VAL A 473 -29.72 3.50 -44.44
N ALA A 474 -30.28 2.32 -44.17
CA ALA A 474 -29.96 1.10 -44.90
C ALA A 474 -30.30 1.22 -46.39
N ALA A 475 -31.47 1.77 -46.74
CA ALA A 475 -31.83 2.06 -48.13
C ALA A 475 -30.84 3.02 -48.82
N ARG A 476 -30.29 3.99 -48.08
CA ARG A 476 -29.24 4.89 -48.63
C ARG A 476 -27.91 4.17 -48.86
N VAL A 477 -27.51 3.28 -47.95
CA VAL A 477 -26.30 2.44 -48.10
C VAL A 477 -26.44 1.47 -49.27
N GLU A 478 -27.63 0.92 -49.48
CA GLU A 478 -27.95 0.08 -50.64
C GLU A 478 -27.75 0.85 -51.95
N ASN A 479 -28.24 2.10 -52.02
CA ASN A 479 -28.19 2.92 -53.22
C ASN A 479 -26.77 3.41 -53.56
N ASP A 480 -26.01 3.91 -52.58
CA ASP A 480 -24.71 4.54 -52.83
C ASP A 480 -23.49 3.69 -52.45
N ARG A 481 -23.72 2.50 -51.87
CA ARG A 481 -22.70 1.53 -51.44
C ARG A 481 -21.69 2.09 -50.44
N ARG A 482 -21.98 3.22 -49.79
CA ARG A 482 -21.10 3.83 -48.78
C ARG A 482 -21.50 3.34 -47.41
N GLN A 483 -20.52 2.77 -46.71
CA GLN A 483 -20.67 2.34 -45.33
C GLN A 483 -21.06 3.52 -44.43
N ARG A 484 -22.04 3.31 -43.56
CA ARG A 484 -22.51 4.32 -42.60
C ARG A 484 -22.58 3.76 -41.19
N PRO A 485 -22.32 4.58 -40.17
CA PRO A 485 -22.56 4.19 -38.79
C PRO A 485 -24.06 4.20 -38.48
N VAL A 486 -24.48 3.32 -37.58
CA VAL A 486 -25.80 3.39 -36.95
C VAL A 486 -25.66 4.30 -35.74
N ASP A 487 -26.49 5.34 -35.64
CA ASP A 487 -26.45 6.31 -34.53
C ASP A 487 -27.10 5.72 -33.27
N ARG A 488 -26.43 4.72 -32.72
CA ARG A 488 -26.75 4.06 -31.45
C ARG A 488 -25.44 3.89 -30.67
N ARG A 489 -25.48 4.17 -29.37
CA ARG A 489 -24.28 4.24 -28.52
C ARG A 489 -24.10 2.96 -27.72
N PHE A 490 -23.03 2.24 -27.99
CA PHE A 490 -22.67 0.99 -27.29
C PHE A 490 -21.41 1.15 -26.47
N THR A 491 -21.38 0.63 -25.24
CA THR A 491 -20.16 0.66 -24.40
C THR A 491 -19.46 -0.69 -24.38
N LEU A 492 -20.19 -1.78 -24.66
CA LEU A 492 -19.69 -3.14 -24.64
C LEU A 492 -19.98 -3.84 -25.97
N HIS A 493 -19.04 -4.65 -26.45
CA HIS A 493 -19.19 -5.42 -27.70
C HIS A 493 -20.45 -6.29 -27.74
N HIS A 494 -20.83 -6.92 -26.61
CA HIS A 494 -22.01 -7.78 -26.57
C HIS A 494 -23.32 -6.99 -26.77
N GLN A 495 -23.39 -5.73 -26.30
CA GLN A 495 -24.56 -4.87 -26.51
C GLN A 495 -24.72 -4.51 -27.99
N ALA A 496 -23.60 -4.14 -28.63
CA ALA A 496 -23.57 -3.88 -30.06
C ALA A 496 -23.91 -5.15 -30.88
N ALA A 497 -23.50 -6.33 -30.41
CA ALA A 497 -23.83 -7.61 -31.06
C ALA A 497 -25.33 -7.96 -30.94
N MET A 498 -25.93 -7.76 -29.77
CA MET A 498 -27.38 -7.94 -29.60
C MET A 498 -28.18 -6.97 -30.47
N ALA A 499 -27.78 -5.69 -30.49
CA ALA A 499 -28.40 -4.68 -31.34
C ALA A 499 -28.23 -4.97 -32.85
N ARG A 500 -27.06 -5.48 -33.26
CA ARG A 500 -26.83 -5.98 -34.63
C ARG A 500 -27.84 -7.08 -34.97
N ASP A 501 -28.04 -8.04 -34.09
CA ASP A 501 -28.90 -9.20 -34.34
C ASP A 501 -30.39 -8.79 -34.39
N THR A 502 -30.80 -7.84 -33.56
CA THR A 502 -32.15 -7.26 -33.62
C THR A 502 -32.35 -6.41 -34.88
N LEU A 503 -31.38 -5.59 -35.28
CA LEU A 503 -31.45 -4.82 -36.53
C LEU A 503 -31.41 -5.72 -37.76
N ALA A 504 -30.65 -6.81 -37.74
CA ALA A 504 -30.62 -7.79 -38.82
C ALA A 504 -32.00 -8.43 -39.02
N ARG A 505 -32.69 -8.77 -37.92
CA ARG A 505 -34.08 -9.23 -37.96
C ARG A 505 -35.02 -8.15 -38.45
N ALA A 506 -34.90 -6.92 -37.96
CA ALA A 506 -35.73 -5.81 -38.44
C ALA A 506 -35.54 -5.52 -39.95
N LEU A 507 -34.30 -5.55 -40.47
CA LEU A 507 -34.03 -5.41 -41.91
C LEU A 507 -34.66 -6.53 -42.75
N HIS A 508 -34.86 -7.70 -42.14
CA HIS A 508 -35.52 -8.84 -42.75
C HIS A 508 -37.05 -8.76 -42.65
N GLU A 509 -37.56 -8.26 -41.52
CA GLU A 509 -38.99 -8.22 -41.15
C GLU A 509 -39.70 -6.93 -41.60
N ALA A 510 -38.97 -5.84 -41.91
CA ALA A 510 -39.53 -4.49 -42.10
C ALA A 510 -40.30 -4.22 -43.40
N ALA A 511 -40.96 -5.22 -43.98
CA ALA A 511 -42.09 -4.97 -44.87
C ALA A 511 -42.92 -6.23 -45.05
N ASP A 512 -44.24 -6.05 -45.12
CA ASP A 512 -45.22 -6.94 -45.76
C ASP A 512 -44.93 -7.14 -47.28
N GLY A 513 -43.65 -7.26 -47.69
CA GLY A 513 -43.18 -7.26 -49.07
C GLY A 513 -41.69 -7.59 -49.29
N GLY A 514 -40.95 -8.01 -48.26
CA GLY A 514 -39.55 -8.45 -48.39
C GLY A 514 -38.51 -7.45 -47.85
N PRO A 515 -37.20 -7.82 -47.84
CA PRO A 515 -36.14 -7.05 -47.18
C PRO A 515 -35.93 -5.67 -47.84
N VAL A 516 -35.96 -4.61 -47.04
CA VAL A 516 -35.83 -3.20 -47.48
C VAL A 516 -34.47 -2.91 -48.14
N ALA A 517 -33.41 -3.62 -47.74
CA ALA A 517 -32.07 -3.49 -48.27
C ALA A 517 -31.36 -4.86 -48.22
N PRO A 518 -31.57 -5.76 -49.20
CA PRO A 518 -31.15 -7.15 -49.13
C PRO A 518 -29.63 -7.35 -49.11
N HIS A 519 -28.87 -6.36 -49.58
CA HIS A 519 -27.41 -6.42 -49.63
C HIS A 519 -26.75 -5.67 -48.47
N VAL A 520 -27.52 -4.96 -47.63
CA VAL A 520 -26.96 -4.25 -46.49
C VAL A 520 -27.00 -5.12 -45.25
N THR A 521 -25.85 -5.31 -44.61
CA THR A 521 -25.78 -6.04 -43.34
C THR A 521 -25.21 -5.19 -42.22
N PRO A 522 -25.79 -5.29 -41.01
CA PRO A 522 -25.24 -4.66 -39.84
C PRO A 522 -24.07 -5.48 -39.30
N TRP A 523 -22.98 -4.81 -38.91
CA TRP A 523 -21.85 -5.45 -38.24
C TRP A 523 -21.23 -4.53 -37.19
N VAL A 524 -20.59 -5.13 -36.19
CA VAL A 524 -19.96 -4.40 -35.10
C VAL A 524 -18.50 -4.14 -35.43
N TRP A 525 -18.14 -2.87 -35.57
CA TRP A 525 -16.75 -2.47 -35.64
C TRP A 525 -16.14 -2.44 -34.25
N THR A 526 -14.93 -2.98 -34.14
CA THR A 526 -14.07 -2.86 -32.96
C THR A 526 -12.68 -2.41 -33.38
N THR A 527 -11.86 -2.00 -32.41
CA THR A 527 -10.43 -1.73 -32.66
C THR A 527 -9.66 -2.93 -33.22
N ALA A 528 -10.20 -4.15 -33.10
CA ALA A 528 -9.61 -5.36 -33.68
C ALA A 528 -10.02 -5.59 -35.15
N SER A 529 -11.11 -4.95 -35.63
CA SER A 529 -11.68 -5.14 -36.97
C SER A 529 -10.90 -4.39 -38.07
N GLY A 530 -9.88 -3.60 -37.73
CA GLY A 530 -9.12 -2.75 -38.66
C GLY A 530 -9.89 -1.49 -39.11
N GLY A 531 -9.18 -0.50 -39.67
CA GLY A 531 -9.75 0.78 -40.11
C GLY A 531 -9.98 1.80 -38.98
N ARG A 532 -10.42 3.02 -39.32
CA ARG A 532 -10.77 4.08 -38.36
C ARG A 532 -12.27 4.06 -38.02
N PRO A 533 -12.68 4.44 -36.80
CA PRO A 533 -14.10 4.62 -36.46
C PRO A 533 -14.74 5.75 -37.30
N LEU A 534 -16.02 5.60 -37.63
CA LEU A 534 -16.80 6.58 -38.40
C LEU A 534 -17.51 7.59 -37.50
N THR A 535 -17.68 7.28 -36.21
CA THR A 535 -18.29 8.18 -35.24
C THR A 535 -17.30 8.60 -34.16
N ARG A 536 -17.56 9.77 -33.55
CA ARG A 536 -16.87 10.20 -32.32
C ARG A 536 -17.04 9.15 -31.21
N HIS A 537 -18.22 8.52 -31.13
CA HIS A 537 -18.50 7.45 -30.16
C HIS A 537 -17.61 6.21 -30.37
N GLY A 538 -17.40 5.79 -31.62
CA GLY A 538 -16.47 4.71 -31.96
C GLY A 538 -15.01 5.05 -31.64
N HIS A 539 -14.62 6.33 -31.79
CA HIS A 539 -13.32 6.84 -31.34
C HIS A 539 -13.13 6.73 -29.82
N GLU A 540 -14.17 7.02 -29.05
CA GLU A 540 -14.11 7.04 -27.58
C GLU A 540 -14.23 5.64 -26.95
N THR A 541 -15.11 4.79 -27.50
CA THR A 541 -15.45 3.49 -26.88
C THR A 541 -14.76 2.31 -27.55
N GLY A 542 -14.25 2.48 -28.77
CA GLY A 542 -13.67 1.39 -29.55
C GLY A 542 -14.70 0.38 -30.07
N VAL A 543 -16.00 0.71 -30.02
CA VAL A 543 -17.11 -0.13 -30.52
C VAL A 543 -18.17 0.75 -31.20
N GLU A 544 -18.58 0.41 -32.42
CA GLU A 544 -19.74 1.05 -33.09
C GLU A 544 -20.44 0.06 -34.04
N LEU A 545 -21.75 0.22 -34.24
CA LEU A 545 -22.52 -0.58 -35.20
C LEU A 545 -22.51 0.12 -36.56
N ARG A 546 -22.33 -0.64 -37.64
CA ARG A 546 -22.21 -0.12 -39.01
C ARG A 546 -23.09 -0.89 -39.96
N LEU A 547 -23.56 -0.21 -41.00
CA LEU A 547 -24.22 -0.79 -42.15
C LEU A 547 -23.25 -0.77 -43.33
N SER A 548 -23.00 -1.95 -43.90
CA SER A 548 -22.16 -2.11 -45.08
C SER A 548 -22.89 -2.90 -46.16
N TYR A 549 -22.63 -2.54 -47.42
CA TYR A 549 -23.14 -3.25 -48.58
C TYR A 549 -22.29 -4.50 -48.88
N TYR A 550 -22.95 -5.61 -49.23
CA TYR A 550 -22.35 -6.88 -49.60
C TYR A 550 -22.92 -7.36 -50.94
N SER A 551 -22.05 -7.68 -51.89
CA SER A 551 -22.43 -8.05 -53.26
C SER A 551 -23.32 -9.31 -53.36
N ARG A 552 -23.43 -10.10 -52.28
CA ARG A 552 -24.39 -11.20 -52.17
C ARG A 552 -25.20 -11.03 -50.88
N PRO A 553 -26.54 -11.18 -50.92
CA PRO A 553 -27.35 -11.19 -49.71
C PRO A 553 -26.90 -12.36 -48.82
N PRO A 554 -26.79 -12.19 -47.50
CA PRO A 554 -26.60 -13.33 -46.60
C PRO A 554 -27.80 -14.27 -46.70
N ALA A 555 -27.55 -15.59 -46.78
CA ALA A 555 -28.62 -16.58 -46.79
C ALA A 555 -29.45 -16.45 -45.49
N ALA A 556 -30.79 -16.49 -45.61
CA ALA A 556 -31.70 -16.46 -44.47
C ALA A 556 -31.28 -17.52 -43.44
N ALA A 557 -30.94 -17.08 -42.22
CA ALA A 557 -30.42 -17.94 -41.18
C ALA A 557 -31.53 -18.85 -40.64
N GLY A 558 -31.50 -20.13 -41.00
CA GLY A 558 -32.07 -21.20 -40.17
C GLY A 558 -31.41 -21.23 -38.78
N PRO A 559 -31.98 -21.96 -37.80
CA PRO A 559 -31.60 -21.84 -36.40
C PRO A 559 -30.09 -22.12 -36.20
N LEU A 560 -29.42 -21.12 -35.61
CA LEU A 560 -28.04 -21.03 -35.14
C LEU A 560 -27.16 -22.29 -35.36
N ALA A 561 -26.37 -22.26 -36.44
CA ALA A 561 -25.13 -23.02 -36.55
C ALA A 561 -23.94 -22.08 -36.25
N GLY A 562 -22.98 -22.59 -35.48
CA GLY A 562 -21.81 -21.87 -34.97
C GLY A 562 -20.88 -21.24 -36.02
N PRO A 563 -19.83 -20.53 -35.58
CA PRO A 563 -19.12 -19.54 -36.39
C PRO A 563 -18.32 -20.20 -37.51
N THR A 564 -18.48 -19.72 -38.74
CA THR A 564 -17.54 -19.97 -39.84
C THR A 564 -16.50 -18.83 -39.90
N PRO A 565 -15.18 -19.14 -39.88
CA PRO A 565 -14.12 -18.14 -39.82
C PRO A 565 -13.66 -17.68 -41.22
N PRO A 566 -13.08 -16.47 -41.37
CA PRO A 566 -12.28 -16.10 -42.53
C PRO A 566 -10.92 -16.85 -42.55
N PRO A 567 -10.26 -16.96 -43.73
CA PRO A 567 -9.18 -17.91 -43.98
C PRO A 567 -7.89 -17.63 -43.20
N ALA A 568 -7.13 -18.70 -42.97
CA ALA A 568 -5.94 -18.76 -42.14
C ALA A 568 -4.74 -17.98 -42.72
N LEU A 569 -4.16 -17.13 -41.87
CA LEU A 569 -2.76 -16.70 -41.91
C LEU A 569 -2.06 -17.30 -40.67
N PRO A 570 -0.75 -17.59 -40.75
CA PRO A 570 -0.12 -18.66 -39.98
C PRO A 570 -0.25 -18.49 -38.47
N VAL A 571 -0.54 -19.61 -37.82
CA VAL A 571 -0.63 -19.75 -36.36
C VAL A 571 0.71 -19.37 -35.75
N ASN A 572 0.78 -18.17 -35.15
CA ASN A 572 1.80 -17.88 -34.17
C ASN A 572 1.35 -18.53 -32.85
N PRO A 573 2.08 -19.53 -32.31
CA PRO A 573 1.68 -20.22 -31.10
C PRO A 573 1.48 -19.20 -29.98
N LYS A 574 0.35 -19.36 -29.28
CA LYS A 574 -0.12 -18.58 -28.13
C LYS A 574 1.02 -17.84 -27.42
N ARG A 575 1.11 -16.52 -27.63
CA ARG A 575 1.92 -15.68 -26.76
C ARG A 575 1.38 -15.84 -25.34
N PRO A 576 2.20 -16.24 -24.35
CA PRO A 576 1.78 -16.16 -22.96
C PRO A 576 1.41 -14.71 -22.67
N GLY A 577 0.34 -14.52 -21.89
CA GLY A 577 -0.32 -13.23 -21.70
C GLY A 577 0.66 -12.10 -21.42
N ARG A 578 0.31 -10.87 -21.81
CA ARG A 578 1.15 -9.66 -21.69
C ARG A 578 1.79 -9.46 -20.31
N LEU A 579 1.26 -10.09 -19.26
CA LEU A 579 1.84 -10.15 -17.92
C LEU A 579 3.11 -11.02 -17.84
N VAL A 580 3.14 -12.19 -18.48
CA VAL A 580 4.31 -13.09 -18.55
C VAL A 580 5.44 -12.42 -19.34
N TRP A 581 5.12 -11.80 -20.49
CA TRP A 581 6.11 -11.06 -21.27
C TRP A 581 6.62 -9.82 -20.52
N ARG A 582 5.77 -9.09 -19.76
CA ARG A 582 6.21 -7.93 -18.95
C ARG A 582 7.11 -8.34 -17.77
N VAL A 583 6.84 -9.47 -17.13
CA VAL A 583 7.69 -9.99 -16.04
C VAL A 583 9.01 -10.54 -16.59
N VAL A 584 8.98 -11.27 -17.71
CA VAL A 584 10.20 -11.74 -18.39
C VAL A 584 11.03 -10.57 -18.93
N LEU A 585 10.39 -9.51 -19.46
CA LEU A 585 11.09 -8.30 -19.92
C LEU A 585 11.66 -7.50 -18.75
N ALA A 586 10.95 -7.38 -17.62
CA ALA A 586 11.45 -6.68 -16.44
C ALA A 586 12.65 -7.39 -15.80
N VAL A 587 12.61 -8.73 -15.75
CA VAL A 587 13.75 -9.56 -15.30
C VAL A 587 14.91 -9.50 -16.32
N GLY A 588 14.60 -9.47 -17.62
CA GLY A 588 15.60 -9.34 -18.70
C GLY A 588 16.28 -7.96 -18.74
N CYS A 589 15.54 -6.87 -18.54
CA CYS A 589 16.09 -5.50 -18.48
C CYS A 589 16.98 -5.30 -17.24
N ALA A 590 16.64 -5.91 -16.09
CA ALA A 590 17.53 -5.95 -14.93
C ALA A 590 18.84 -6.72 -15.23
N PHE A 591 18.76 -7.77 -16.05
CA PHE A 591 19.92 -8.56 -16.51
C PHE A 591 20.84 -7.78 -17.48
N SER A 592 20.27 -6.99 -18.41
CA SER A 592 21.04 -6.12 -19.29
C SER A 592 21.67 -4.92 -18.57
N GLY A 593 21.03 -4.37 -17.54
CA GLY A 593 21.60 -3.28 -16.74
C GLY A 593 22.89 -3.68 -16.01
N LEU A 594 22.92 -4.89 -15.42
CA LEU A 594 24.11 -5.41 -14.74
C LEU A 594 25.26 -5.79 -15.68
N MET A 595 24.97 -6.30 -16.88
CA MET A 595 26.00 -6.61 -17.89
C MET A 595 26.67 -5.35 -18.47
N THR A 596 25.96 -4.21 -18.50
CA THR A 596 26.51 -2.95 -19.00
C THR A 596 27.49 -2.31 -18.01
N ILE A 597 27.28 -2.52 -16.70
CA ILE A 597 28.20 -2.07 -15.63
C ILE A 597 29.51 -2.87 -15.67
N GLY A 598 29.47 -4.13 -16.11
CA GLY A 598 30.67 -4.96 -16.30
C GLY A 598 31.53 -4.59 -17.52
N ALA A 599 30.96 -3.94 -18.54
CA ALA A 599 31.68 -3.59 -19.77
C ALA A 599 32.48 -2.28 -19.67
N VAL A 600 32.07 -1.35 -18.79
CA VAL A 600 32.77 -0.05 -18.61
C VAL A 600 34.05 -0.19 -17.75
N GLY A 601 34.17 -1.26 -16.96
CA GLY A 601 35.37 -1.55 -16.16
C GLY A 601 36.56 -2.15 -16.92
N ALA A 602 36.39 -2.55 -18.19
CA ALA A 602 37.41 -3.30 -18.93
C ALA A 602 38.31 -2.45 -19.85
N THR A 603 38.15 -1.12 -19.90
CA THR A 603 38.90 -0.26 -20.85
C THR A 603 39.97 0.64 -20.21
N VAL A 604 40.17 0.61 -18.88
CA VAL A 604 41.14 1.49 -18.21
C VAL A 604 42.12 0.71 -17.33
N THR A 605 42.96 -0.14 -17.92
CA THR A 605 44.23 -0.57 -17.30
C THR A 605 45.25 -1.00 -18.35
N ARG A 606 45.99 -0.05 -18.93
CA ARG A 606 47.35 -0.29 -19.42
C ARG A 606 48.23 0.94 -19.19
N GLY A 607 49.20 0.79 -18.28
CA GLY A 607 50.41 1.60 -18.23
C GLY A 607 50.45 2.66 -17.12
N PHE A 608 50.99 2.31 -15.95
CA PHE A 608 52.27 2.83 -15.40
C PHE A 608 52.42 2.45 -13.91
N PRO A 609 53.61 1.99 -13.45
CA PRO A 609 53.83 1.55 -12.08
C PRO A 609 54.46 2.61 -11.17
N SER A 610 54.33 2.39 -9.85
CA SER A 610 55.00 3.04 -8.71
C SER A 610 54.50 4.46 -8.39
N VAL A 611 53.97 4.77 -7.19
CA VAL A 611 54.71 4.90 -5.92
C VAL A 611 53.67 5.16 -4.80
N TRP A 612 53.71 4.31 -3.75
CA TRP A 612 53.24 4.51 -2.35
C TRP A 612 51.73 4.42 -1.97
N GLY A 613 51.42 3.37 -1.21
CA GLY A 613 51.17 3.54 0.23
C GLY A 613 49.92 4.27 0.69
N ALA A 614 48.73 3.89 0.23
CA ALA A 614 47.48 4.08 0.98
C ALA A 614 46.41 3.09 0.48
N ILE A 615 45.51 2.68 1.37
CA ILE A 615 44.39 1.73 1.22
C ILE A 615 44.73 0.29 1.66
N VAL A 616 44.95 0.17 2.97
CA VAL A 616 44.37 -0.93 3.76
C VAL A 616 42.86 -0.78 3.64
N GLY A 617 42.24 -1.60 2.80
CA GLY A 617 40.81 -1.53 2.51
C GLY A 617 40.34 -2.80 1.83
N ASN A 618 40.65 -3.96 2.42
CA ASN A 618 40.14 -5.25 1.95
C ASN A 618 39.87 -6.23 3.10
N VAL A 619 39.30 -5.73 4.19
CA VAL A 619 38.87 -6.57 5.34
C VAL A 619 37.35 -6.57 5.55
N LEU A 620 36.55 -5.73 4.87
CA LEU A 620 35.12 -5.59 5.19
C LEU A 620 34.13 -6.33 4.28
N PHE A 621 34.59 -7.03 3.24
CA PHE A 621 33.66 -7.79 2.37
C PHE A 621 33.52 -9.27 2.76
N GLU A 622 34.47 -9.85 3.51
CA GLU A 622 34.33 -11.22 4.02
C GLU A 622 33.52 -11.32 5.33
N SER A 623 33.46 -10.25 6.14
CA SER A 623 32.82 -10.28 7.46
C SER A 623 31.29 -10.41 7.40
N MET A 624 30.65 -9.83 6.37
CA MET A 624 29.18 -9.85 6.22
C MET A 624 28.64 -11.20 5.72
N LEU A 625 29.40 -11.88 4.87
CA LEU A 625 29.00 -13.18 4.31
C LEU A 625 29.25 -14.31 5.32
N VAL A 626 30.34 -14.24 6.08
CA VAL A 626 30.65 -15.20 7.15
C VAL A 626 29.69 -15.05 8.33
N GLY A 627 29.31 -13.82 8.70
CA GLY A 627 28.30 -13.57 9.74
C GLY A 627 26.92 -14.13 9.39
N SER A 628 26.49 -13.95 8.14
CA SER A 628 25.17 -14.44 7.66
C SER A 628 25.10 -15.97 7.59
N VAL A 629 26.20 -16.65 7.26
CA VAL A 629 26.27 -18.13 7.20
C VAL A 629 26.37 -18.76 8.59
N LEU A 630 27.08 -18.14 9.53
CA LEU A 630 27.20 -18.62 10.92
C LEU A 630 25.89 -18.46 11.72
N LEU A 631 25.14 -17.38 11.48
CA LEU A 631 23.81 -17.18 12.07
C LEU A 631 22.78 -18.19 11.53
N PHE A 632 22.87 -18.54 10.24
CA PHE A 632 21.95 -19.50 9.61
C PHE A 632 22.20 -20.96 10.03
N GLY A 633 23.46 -21.33 10.36
CA GLY A 633 23.79 -22.66 10.87
C GLY A 633 23.30 -22.94 12.30
N ARG A 634 23.08 -21.89 13.11
CA ARG A 634 22.64 -21.99 14.51
C ARG A 634 21.14 -22.22 14.67
N GLU A 635 20.34 -21.67 13.75
CA GLU A 635 18.88 -21.87 13.68
C GLU A 635 18.48 -23.27 13.20
N LEU A 636 19.35 -23.94 12.43
CA LEU A 636 19.11 -25.29 11.90
C LEU A 636 19.63 -26.42 12.81
N GLY A 637 20.22 -26.12 13.97
CA GLY A 637 20.77 -27.12 14.90
C GLY A 637 21.96 -27.91 14.36
N LEU A 638 22.64 -27.43 13.31
CA LEU A 638 23.69 -28.16 12.59
C LEU A 638 25.09 -28.08 13.23
N PHE A 639 25.27 -27.29 14.30
CA PHE A 639 26.53 -27.19 15.04
C PHE A 639 26.34 -27.54 16.52
N LYS A 640 26.99 -28.61 17.00
CA LYS A 640 27.11 -28.92 18.42
C LYS A 640 28.18 -28.05 19.08
N ARG A 641 27.84 -27.51 20.26
CA ARG A 641 28.70 -26.66 21.08
C ARG A 641 30.08 -27.30 21.32
N LYS A 642 31.14 -26.54 21.05
CA LYS A 642 32.32 -26.47 21.90
C LYS A 642 32.54 -25.01 22.27
#